data_AF-A0A517MM75-F1
#
_entry.id   AF-A0A517MM75-F1
#
_cell.length_a   1.000
_cell.length_b   1.000
_cell.length_c   1.000
_cell.angle_alpha   90.00
_cell.angle_beta   90.00
_cell.angle_gamma   90.00
#
_symmetry.space_group_name_H-M   'P 1'
#
loop_
_entity.id
_entity.type
_entity.pdbx_description
1 polymer ?
#
loop_
_entity_poly.entity_id
_entity_poly.type
_entity_poly.pdbx_seq_one_letter_code
_entity_poly.pdbx_strand_id
1 'polypeptide(L)'
;MFRIIVCSGLSLFMLLSSATAQGKKPKQEATWDYDPYNMLVWVLDTNGDDLTDELRQPLRDYLDYDFSALWRLDLKKAPPIVQVAALRDLQSVQFERLTASDPVLAVRKNHPDAPRIRTALSAGQYVKSIYATADMQKDVLDRAQGILLHPARGRWERMINEALVAMDLNPAKYRAINIAMLDVLEGTSKVDVPLLKKMTQPIIDSTVDMEDGPTAAEVQQGLQKLFQEMELIAEVSNADLHGMRDVIKTEGFPNQDAVLASWAAEGTESLLIPRGMAAELDDPAPKIIPLDIAGLMGENFDNYDKIFIVRIDRQSIPIDVAVMEIDCVMRLPGPIVRKKVLNEQRLVAAIGEAMTASFGPIIRIEDAATKLITGRVRGAGLITDPDSPAAIKVGDLLQPAVRKDDRQGDPLILEALDWAYLKVNKVDGAKLEMELFAGRAGGLQGRKNSRTHRLAFRIRPYYPNTVIRLHAQGKSDEPLQGYELYEKDLETNDMSFVGRTDWDGRLVLEKSDSPLRLMYVKNGGAVLARLPCVPGQDPIATADLMGDDPRLQAEAYIRGVQNAIIDLVALRELLSVRIRLRIEKGNVVEARELLESLREQPTYEILSTDMRNKRLELGAPSRQQTAMIDQLFKQTFDMLGKHIDERIIRQLEVDVANAEEKARNGAAKKPAEEPAEEPKES
;
A
#
# COMPACT_ATOMS: atom_id res chain seq x y z
N MET A 1 -19.18 0.29 -67.39
CA MET A 1 -19.97 1.53 -67.50
C MET A 1 -21.31 1.29 -66.80
N PHE A 2 -21.40 1.53 -65.48
CA PHE A 2 -22.64 1.88 -64.78
C PHE A 2 -22.28 2.34 -63.35
N ARG A 3 -22.95 3.41 -62.93
CA ARG A 3 -22.70 4.26 -61.76
C ARG A 3 -23.78 3.98 -60.70
N ILE A 4 -23.34 4.06 -59.43
CA ILE A 4 -24.05 4.55 -58.22
C ILE A 4 -25.18 3.67 -57.65
N ILE A 5 -25.06 3.27 -56.36
CA ILE A 5 -25.83 3.78 -55.21
C ILE A 5 -25.11 3.38 -53.91
N VAL A 6 -25.02 4.36 -53.00
CA VAL A 6 -24.48 4.32 -51.64
C VAL A 6 -25.46 3.58 -50.71
N CYS A 7 -24.97 2.67 -49.86
CA CYS A 7 -25.67 2.27 -48.64
C CYS A 7 -24.67 2.04 -47.50
N SER A 8 -24.67 2.99 -46.58
CA SER A 8 -24.08 2.96 -45.25
C SER A 8 -24.77 1.94 -44.35
N GLY A 9 -24.03 0.93 -43.87
CA GLY A 9 -24.46 0.02 -42.82
C GLY A 9 -23.41 0.02 -41.72
N LEU A 10 -23.61 0.84 -40.68
CA LEU A 10 -22.81 0.82 -39.46
C LEU A 10 -23.59 0.03 -38.40
N SER A 11 -23.05 -1.12 -38.03
CA SER A 11 -23.50 -1.95 -36.91
C SER A 11 -23.33 -1.21 -35.59
N LEU A 12 -24.43 -0.94 -34.88
CA LEU A 12 -24.42 -0.47 -33.50
C LEU A 12 -24.81 -1.65 -32.58
N PHE A 13 -23.80 -2.41 -32.14
CA PHE A 13 -23.92 -3.33 -31.02
C PHE A 13 -23.75 -2.50 -29.74
N MET A 14 -24.84 -2.14 -29.08
CA MET A 14 -24.81 -1.41 -27.81
C MET A 14 -24.72 -2.39 -26.63
N LEU A 15 -23.72 -2.15 -25.79
CA LEU A 15 -23.45 -2.83 -24.54
C LEU A 15 -24.58 -2.63 -23.51
N LEU A 16 -25.06 -3.73 -22.95
CA LEU A 16 -25.78 -3.78 -21.67
C LEU A 16 -24.78 -3.58 -20.54
N SER A 17 -24.97 -2.55 -19.71
CA SER A 17 -24.31 -2.40 -18.41
C SER A 17 -25.35 -2.07 -17.35
N SER A 18 -25.47 -2.95 -16.37
CA SER A 18 -26.36 -2.84 -15.21
C SER A 18 -25.79 -1.87 -14.17
N ALA A 19 -26.55 -0.85 -13.78
CA ALA A 19 -26.26 0.01 -12.64
C ALA A 19 -27.42 -0.05 -11.63
N THR A 20 -27.09 -0.29 -10.36
CA THR A 20 -27.98 -0.09 -9.20
C THR A 20 -27.13 0.38 -8.03
N ALA A 21 -27.22 1.66 -7.68
CA ALA A 21 -27.04 2.27 -6.35
C ALA A 21 -27.00 3.79 -6.53
N GLN A 22 -27.88 4.51 -5.81
CA GLN A 22 -28.06 5.95 -5.90
C GLN A 22 -26.82 6.69 -5.40
N GLY A 23 -26.35 7.67 -6.17
CA GLY A 23 -26.39 9.05 -5.68
C GLY A 23 -25.06 9.80 -5.89
N LYS A 24 -24.35 9.50 -6.98
CA LYS A 24 -23.29 10.37 -7.52
C LYS A 24 -23.86 10.90 -8.84
N LYS A 25 -23.87 12.23 -9.04
CA LYS A 25 -24.12 12.79 -10.38
C LYS A 25 -23.22 11.99 -11.34
N PRO A 26 -23.74 11.47 -12.46
CA PRO A 26 -22.86 10.88 -13.46
C PRO A 26 -21.98 12.03 -13.97
N LYS A 27 -20.78 12.17 -13.40
CA LYS A 27 -19.71 12.98 -13.97
C LYS A 27 -19.60 12.39 -15.37
N GLN A 28 -19.96 13.18 -16.40
CA GLN A 28 -19.69 12.78 -17.78
C GLN A 28 -18.21 12.40 -17.78
N GLU A 29 -17.89 11.11 -17.88
CA GLU A 29 -16.52 10.64 -17.72
C GLU A 29 -15.73 11.22 -18.87
N ALA A 30 -15.12 12.39 -18.64
CA ALA A 30 -14.07 12.89 -19.50
C ALA A 30 -13.05 11.76 -19.61
N THR A 31 -12.53 11.56 -20.82
CA THR A 31 -11.43 10.62 -20.99
C THR A 31 -10.35 10.99 -19.97
N TRP A 32 -9.76 10.01 -19.27
CA TRP A 32 -8.86 10.24 -18.12
C TRP A 32 -7.79 11.33 -18.36
N ASP A 33 -7.30 11.45 -19.61
CA ASP A 33 -6.34 12.46 -20.04
C ASP A 33 -6.89 13.91 -20.04
N TYR A 34 -8.19 14.10 -20.03
CA TYR A 34 -8.89 15.40 -20.07
C TYR A 34 -9.80 15.60 -18.85
N ASP A 35 -9.71 14.75 -17.83
CA ASP A 35 -10.45 14.92 -16.57
C ASP A 35 -9.65 15.83 -15.62
N PRO A 36 -10.12 17.06 -15.34
CA PRO A 36 -9.46 17.97 -14.43
C PRO A 36 -9.58 17.51 -12.97
N TYR A 37 -8.72 18.05 -12.12
CA TYR A 37 -8.71 17.83 -10.68
C TYR A 37 -9.67 18.80 -9.99
N ASN A 38 -10.66 18.27 -9.28
CA ASN A 38 -11.43 19.02 -8.30
C ASN A 38 -10.63 19.09 -7.00
N MET A 39 -10.28 20.29 -6.56
CA MET A 39 -9.49 20.45 -5.34
C MET A 39 -10.13 21.42 -4.37
N LEU A 40 -10.09 21.05 -3.11
CA LEU A 40 -10.52 21.88 -2.01
C LEU A 40 -9.29 22.43 -1.31
N VAL A 41 -9.27 23.72 -1.03
CA VAL A 41 -8.21 24.39 -0.28
C VAL A 41 -8.81 24.88 1.03
N TRP A 42 -8.38 24.28 2.13
CA TRP A 42 -8.66 24.74 3.47
C TRP A 42 -7.57 25.68 3.94
N VAL A 43 -7.95 26.92 4.21
CA VAL A 43 -7.03 27.93 4.76
C VAL A 43 -7.26 28.05 6.26
N LEU A 44 -6.17 28.08 7.01
CA LEU A 44 -6.15 28.45 8.42
C LEU A 44 -4.98 29.40 8.71
N ASP A 45 -5.25 30.39 9.55
CA ASP A 45 -4.26 31.29 10.13
C ASP A 45 -4.07 30.96 11.62
N THR A 46 -2.82 30.92 12.10
CA THR A 46 -2.53 30.66 13.52
C THR A 46 -3.08 31.75 14.44
N ASN A 47 -3.33 32.96 13.92
CA ASN A 47 -4.00 34.03 14.66
C ASN A 47 -5.52 33.83 14.82
N GLY A 48 -6.12 32.87 14.11
CA GLY A 48 -7.55 32.62 14.11
C GLY A 48 -8.37 33.48 13.13
N ASP A 49 -7.71 34.34 12.36
CA ASP A 49 -8.35 35.16 11.33
C ASP A 49 -8.82 34.32 10.14
N ASP A 50 -9.93 34.71 9.53
CA ASP A 50 -10.46 34.07 8.33
C ASP A 50 -9.97 34.80 7.07
N LEU A 51 -8.84 34.36 6.54
CA LEU A 51 -8.22 34.95 5.35
C LEU A 51 -8.82 34.41 4.03
N THR A 52 -9.87 33.58 4.09
CA THR A 52 -10.37 32.84 2.93
C THR A 52 -10.85 33.77 1.83
N ASP A 53 -11.65 34.79 2.17
CA ASP A 53 -12.22 35.71 1.18
C ASP A 53 -11.16 36.64 0.58
N GLU A 54 -10.19 37.09 1.40
CA GLU A 54 -9.07 37.93 0.96
C GLU A 54 -8.15 37.19 -0.02
N LEU A 55 -7.90 35.90 0.23
CA LEU A 55 -7.02 35.07 -0.60
C LEU A 55 -7.73 34.47 -1.81
N ARG A 56 -9.07 34.40 -1.82
CA ARG A 56 -9.83 33.65 -2.84
C ARG A 56 -9.49 34.08 -4.26
N GLN A 57 -9.67 35.35 -4.59
CA GLN A 57 -9.45 35.84 -5.95
C GLN A 57 -7.95 35.90 -6.30
N PRO A 58 -7.06 36.48 -5.46
CA PRO A 58 -5.64 36.57 -5.78
C PRO A 58 -4.97 35.19 -5.97
N LEU A 59 -5.33 34.19 -5.16
CA LEU A 59 -4.77 32.85 -5.31
C LEU A 59 -5.31 32.14 -6.55
N ARG A 60 -6.60 32.36 -6.87
CA ARG A 60 -7.16 31.89 -8.15
C ARG A 60 -6.41 32.50 -9.31
N ASP A 61 -6.27 33.82 -9.37
CA ASP A 61 -5.55 34.50 -10.45
C ASP A 61 -4.10 34.01 -10.60
N TYR A 62 -3.41 33.80 -9.46
CA TYR A 62 -2.05 33.26 -9.44
C TYR A 62 -1.97 31.85 -10.04
N LEU A 63 -2.92 30.97 -9.71
CA LEU A 63 -2.93 29.58 -10.19
C LEU A 63 -3.60 29.44 -11.57
N ASP A 64 -4.44 30.40 -11.98
CA ASP A 64 -5.18 30.38 -13.24
C ASP A 64 -4.25 30.53 -14.44
N TYR A 65 -3.19 31.35 -14.27
CA TYR A 65 -2.19 31.63 -15.30
C TYR A 65 -1.57 30.36 -15.90
N ASP A 66 -1.26 29.38 -15.05
CA ASP A 66 -0.58 28.15 -15.49
C ASP A 66 -1.45 26.88 -15.41
N PHE A 67 -2.49 26.86 -14.55
CA PHE A 67 -3.15 25.59 -14.15
C PHE A 67 -4.68 25.59 -14.26
N SER A 68 -5.31 26.68 -14.72
CA SER A 68 -6.77 26.81 -14.80
C SER A 68 -7.47 25.67 -15.55
N ALA A 69 -6.88 25.19 -16.64
CA ALA A 69 -7.44 24.10 -17.42
C ALA A 69 -7.50 22.80 -16.61
N LEU A 70 -6.46 22.53 -15.82
CA LEU A 70 -6.25 21.30 -15.07
C LEU A 70 -6.93 21.31 -13.69
N TRP A 71 -7.03 22.47 -13.05
CA TRP A 71 -7.40 22.63 -11.65
C TRP A 71 -8.78 23.29 -11.53
N ARG A 72 -9.67 22.70 -10.71
CA ARG A 72 -10.95 23.29 -10.29
C ARG A 72 -10.89 23.54 -8.79
N LEU A 73 -10.58 24.77 -8.42
CA LEU A 73 -10.27 25.16 -7.04
C LEU A 73 -11.51 25.67 -6.30
N ASP A 74 -11.81 25.06 -5.16
CA ASP A 74 -12.74 25.59 -4.15
C ASP A 74 -11.95 26.01 -2.91
N LEU A 75 -12.08 27.28 -2.50
CA LEU A 75 -11.38 27.85 -1.34
C LEU A 75 -12.36 28.06 -0.20
N LYS A 76 -12.12 27.37 0.93
CA LYS A 76 -12.97 27.43 2.12
C LYS A 76 -12.13 27.64 3.38
N LYS A 77 -12.77 28.23 4.39
CA LYS A 77 -12.26 28.19 5.75
C LYS A 77 -12.13 26.74 6.20
N ALA A 78 -11.00 26.40 6.81
CA ALA A 78 -10.82 25.10 7.42
C ALA A 78 -11.91 24.84 8.49
N PRO A 79 -12.59 23.67 8.49
CA PRO A 79 -13.49 23.29 9.58
C PRO A 79 -12.77 23.25 10.94
N PRO A 80 -13.47 23.42 12.08
CA PRO A 80 -12.83 23.45 13.41
C PRO A 80 -11.94 22.24 13.72
N ILE A 81 -12.38 21.02 13.33
CA ILE A 81 -11.57 19.80 13.52
C ILE A 81 -10.25 19.84 12.74
N VAL A 82 -10.26 20.40 11.53
CA VAL A 82 -9.07 20.59 10.69
C VAL A 82 -8.17 21.64 11.32
N GLN A 83 -8.72 22.76 11.80
CA GLN A 83 -7.95 23.82 12.45
C GLN A 83 -7.21 23.27 13.67
N VAL A 84 -7.90 22.60 14.58
CA VAL A 84 -7.29 22.03 15.80
C VAL A 84 -6.20 21.00 15.45
N ALA A 85 -6.46 20.13 14.48
CA ALA A 85 -5.49 19.12 14.06
C ALA A 85 -4.24 19.75 13.42
N ALA A 86 -4.43 20.69 12.49
CA ALA A 86 -3.36 21.34 11.74
C ALA A 86 -2.51 22.32 12.60
N LEU A 87 -3.11 22.97 13.60
CA LEU A 87 -2.39 23.81 14.56
C LEU A 87 -1.46 22.97 15.45
N ARG A 88 -1.94 21.80 15.90
CA ARG A 88 -1.14 20.91 16.76
C ARG A 88 -0.01 20.24 16.00
N ASP A 89 -0.34 19.56 14.90
CA ASP A 89 0.63 18.88 14.05
C ASP A 89 -0.01 18.55 12.70
N LEU A 90 0.49 19.21 11.66
CA LEU A 90 0.01 19.01 10.28
C LEU A 90 0.29 17.58 9.77
N GLN A 91 1.36 16.92 10.23
CA GLN A 91 1.68 15.53 9.83
C GLN A 91 0.63 14.53 10.34
N SER A 92 -0.02 14.86 11.45
CA SER A 92 -1.04 14.02 12.08
C SER A 92 -2.43 14.15 11.45
N VAL A 93 -2.58 15.02 10.43
CA VAL A 93 -3.86 15.25 9.74
C VAL A 93 -4.08 14.18 8.67
N GLN A 94 -4.89 13.18 9.01
CA GLN A 94 -5.21 12.02 8.16
C GLN A 94 -6.72 11.83 8.06
N PHE A 95 -7.18 11.05 7.08
CA PHE A 95 -8.61 10.79 6.84
C PHE A 95 -9.33 10.29 8.09
N GLU A 96 -8.77 9.31 8.79
CA GLU A 96 -9.34 8.69 9.98
C GLU A 96 -9.56 9.72 11.09
N ARG A 97 -8.59 10.63 11.26
CA ARG A 97 -8.66 11.69 12.27
C ARG A 97 -9.66 12.78 11.89
N LEU A 98 -9.70 13.17 10.63
CA LEU A 98 -10.61 14.21 10.13
C LEU A 98 -12.06 13.75 10.10
N THR A 99 -12.30 12.45 9.91
CA THR A 99 -13.65 11.85 9.90
C THR A 99 -14.02 11.21 11.24
N ALA A 100 -13.16 11.30 12.27
CA ALA A 100 -13.39 10.65 13.58
C ALA A 100 -14.70 11.10 14.25
N SER A 101 -15.10 12.35 14.04
CA SER A 101 -16.34 12.92 14.57
C SER A 101 -17.56 12.70 13.67
N ASP A 102 -17.39 12.13 12.47
CA ASP A 102 -18.52 11.85 11.59
C ASP A 102 -19.44 10.80 12.25
N PRO A 103 -20.75 11.05 12.32
CA PRO A 103 -21.70 10.06 12.82
C PRO A 103 -21.75 8.86 11.87
N VAL A 104 -21.63 7.67 12.43
CA VAL A 104 -21.75 6.41 11.68
C VAL A 104 -22.65 5.44 12.43
N LEU A 105 -23.21 4.50 11.68
CA LEU A 105 -23.89 3.35 12.27
C LEU A 105 -22.90 2.19 12.40
N ALA A 106 -22.60 1.78 13.63
CA ALA A 106 -21.83 0.59 13.93
C ALA A 106 -22.77 -0.60 14.09
N VAL A 107 -22.74 -1.54 13.15
CA VAL A 107 -23.57 -2.76 13.17
C VAL A 107 -22.68 -3.96 13.49
N ARG A 108 -23.12 -4.86 14.38
CA ARG A 108 -22.29 -6.04 14.71
C ARG A 108 -22.07 -6.93 13.49
N LYS A 109 -20.83 -7.37 13.22
CA LYS A 109 -20.55 -8.29 12.09
C LYS A 109 -21.23 -9.65 12.21
N ASN A 110 -21.55 -10.10 13.43
CA ASN A 110 -22.26 -11.36 13.66
C ASN A 110 -23.80 -11.22 13.60
N HIS A 111 -24.33 -10.04 13.26
CA HIS A 111 -25.76 -9.84 13.06
C HIS A 111 -26.28 -10.77 11.93
N PRO A 112 -27.46 -11.42 12.09
CA PRO A 112 -27.99 -12.37 11.09
C PRO A 112 -28.06 -11.80 9.67
N ASP A 113 -28.44 -10.52 9.54
CA ASP A 113 -28.52 -9.80 8.26
C ASP A 113 -27.28 -8.94 7.94
N ALA A 114 -26.16 -9.08 8.67
CA ALA A 114 -24.92 -8.33 8.40
C ALA A 114 -24.45 -8.37 6.92
N PRO A 115 -24.60 -9.49 6.17
CA PRO A 115 -24.25 -9.52 4.73
C PRO A 115 -25.14 -8.62 3.85
N ARG A 116 -26.37 -8.35 4.29
CA ARG A 116 -27.40 -7.54 3.60
C ARG A 116 -27.33 -6.06 3.97
N ILE A 117 -26.98 -5.74 5.22
CA ILE A 117 -26.82 -4.38 5.71
C ILE A 117 -25.52 -3.78 5.15
N ARG A 118 -25.60 -2.92 4.13
CA ARG A 118 -24.43 -2.30 3.46
C ARG A 118 -24.47 -0.77 3.44
N THR A 119 -25.67 -0.21 3.43
CA THR A 119 -25.97 1.22 3.40
C THR A 119 -26.88 1.61 4.55
N ALA A 120 -26.96 2.90 4.85
CA ALA A 120 -27.95 3.46 5.76
C ALA A 120 -29.38 3.01 5.39
N LEU A 121 -29.70 2.99 4.09
CA LEU A 121 -30.99 2.49 3.58
C LEU A 121 -31.26 1.03 3.97
N SER A 122 -30.32 0.13 3.71
CA SER A 122 -30.49 -1.28 4.10
C SER A 122 -30.48 -1.48 5.61
N ALA A 123 -29.77 -0.62 6.36
CA ALA A 123 -29.77 -0.68 7.81
C ALA A 123 -31.16 -0.39 8.37
N GLY A 124 -31.85 0.65 7.88
CA GLY A 124 -33.23 0.95 8.27
C GLY A 124 -34.25 -0.17 8.00
N GLN A 125 -33.93 -1.12 7.11
CA GLN A 125 -34.81 -2.26 6.83
C GLN A 125 -34.60 -3.46 7.75
N TYR A 126 -33.36 -3.67 8.23
CA TYR A 126 -32.97 -4.92 8.91
C TYR A 126 -32.62 -4.74 10.38
N VAL A 127 -32.21 -3.54 10.79
CA VAL A 127 -31.84 -3.24 12.18
C VAL A 127 -33.09 -2.90 12.97
N LYS A 128 -33.27 -3.55 14.13
CA LYS A 128 -34.46 -3.36 14.98
C LYS A 128 -34.22 -2.40 16.14
N SER A 129 -32.97 -2.23 16.57
CA SER A 129 -32.59 -1.28 17.60
C SER A 129 -31.24 -0.64 17.33
N ILE A 130 -31.21 0.69 17.48
CA ILE A 130 -30.01 1.52 17.39
C ILE A 130 -29.88 2.29 18.70
N TYR A 131 -28.83 2.04 19.49
CA TYR A 131 -28.61 2.83 20.71
C TYR A 131 -27.80 4.09 20.39
N ALA A 132 -28.24 5.21 20.94
CA ALA A 132 -27.64 6.53 20.73
C ALA A 132 -27.86 7.41 21.97
N THR A 133 -27.11 8.52 22.08
CA THR A 133 -27.49 9.60 22.99
C THR A 133 -28.59 10.47 22.36
N ALA A 134 -29.37 11.18 23.19
CA ALA A 134 -30.40 12.09 22.72
C ALA A 134 -29.83 13.20 21.81
N ASP A 135 -28.66 13.75 22.16
CA ASP A 135 -27.99 14.78 21.36
C ASP A 135 -27.52 14.24 20.00
N MET A 136 -26.98 13.01 19.95
CA MET A 136 -26.57 12.38 18.69
C MET A 136 -27.77 12.10 17.79
N GLN A 137 -28.87 11.58 18.34
CA GLN A 137 -30.09 11.37 17.57
C GLN A 137 -30.58 12.69 16.96
N LYS A 138 -30.62 13.75 17.76
CA LYS A 138 -31.06 15.07 17.30
C LYS A 138 -30.16 15.62 16.19
N ASP A 139 -28.83 15.64 16.39
CA ASP A 139 -27.87 16.12 15.39
C ASP A 139 -28.03 15.39 14.06
N VAL A 140 -28.07 14.05 14.10
CA VAL A 140 -28.17 13.22 12.89
C VAL A 140 -29.50 13.45 12.17
N LEU A 141 -30.62 13.51 12.88
CA LEU A 141 -31.93 13.75 12.25
C LEU A 141 -32.06 15.15 11.66
N ASP A 142 -31.53 16.18 12.34
CA ASP A 142 -31.53 17.55 11.84
C ASP A 142 -30.68 17.65 10.55
N ARG A 143 -29.53 16.97 10.51
CA ARG A 143 -28.66 16.91 9.32
C ARG A 143 -29.23 16.03 8.21
N ALA A 144 -30.01 15.00 8.53
CA ALA A 144 -30.68 14.16 7.56
C ALA A 144 -31.79 14.91 6.81
N GLN A 145 -32.53 15.80 7.50
CA GLN A 145 -33.54 16.66 6.86
C GLN A 145 -32.94 17.54 5.76
N GLY A 146 -31.67 17.95 5.92
CA GLY A 146 -30.93 18.74 4.95
C GLY A 146 -30.53 17.99 3.67
N ILE A 147 -30.74 16.68 3.61
CA ILE A 147 -30.50 15.86 2.41
C ILE A 147 -31.83 15.50 1.74
N LEU A 148 -31.84 15.64 0.42
CA LEU A 148 -32.92 15.19 -0.45
C LEU A 148 -32.51 13.85 -1.06
N LEU A 149 -33.27 12.81 -0.77
CA LEU A 149 -33.15 11.50 -1.39
C LEU A 149 -33.85 11.51 -2.74
N HIS A 150 -33.24 10.82 -3.70
CA HIS A 150 -33.91 10.49 -4.94
C HIS A 150 -34.66 9.15 -4.79
N PRO A 151 -35.73 8.88 -5.54
CA PRO A 151 -36.36 7.56 -5.58
C PRO A 151 -35.48 6.54 -6.30
N ALA A 152 -35.44 5.31 -5.77
CA ALA A 152 -34.74 4.22 -6.42
C ALA A 152 -35.49 3.78 -7.69
N ARG A 153 -34.77 3.22 -8.67
CA ARG A 153 -35.36 2.70 -9.92
C ARG A 153 -36.59 1.82 -9.69
N GLY A 154 -36.55 0.93 -8.69
CA GLY A 154 -37.69 0.07 -8.35
C GLY A 154 -38.92 0.81 -7.81
N ARG A 155 -38.74 1.98 -7.19
CA ARG A 155 -39.85 2.84 -6.74
C ARG A 155 -40.51 3.52 -7.93
N TRP A 156 -39.71 4.04 -8.86
CA TRP A 156 -40.21 4.56 -10.13
C TRP A 156 -40.96 3.50 -10.93
N GLU A 157 -40.39 2.30 -11.03
CA GLU A 157 -40.98 1.19 -11.78
C GLU A 157 -42.33 0.76 -11.19
N ARG A 158 -42.42 0.68 -9.86
CA ARG A 158 -43.69 0.37 -9.18
C ARG A 158 -44.75 1.42 -9.48
N MET A 159 -44.43 2.70 -9.37
CA MET A 159 -45.37 3.79 -9.66
C MET A 159 -45.84 3.77 -11.11
N ILE A 160 -44.94 3.57 -12.06
CA ILE A 160 -45.30 3.45 -13.48
C ILE A 160 -46.24 2.27 -13.69
N ASN A 161 -45.93 1.10 -13.12
CA ASN A 161 -46.75 -0.09 -13.28
C ASN A 161 -48.13 0.05 -12.61
N GLU A 162 -48.20 0.62 -11.41
CA GLU A 162 -49.46 0.88 -10.70
C GLU A 162 -50.33 1.89 -11.46
N ALA A 163 -49.73 2.96 -12.02
CA ALA A 163 -50.46 3.93 -12.82
C ALA A 163 -50.98 3.35 -14.13
N LEU A 164 -50.18 2.51 -14.82
CA LEU A 164 -50.64 1.79 -16.02
C LEU A 164 -51.80 0.86 -15.71
N VAL A 165 -51.72 0.08 -14.62
CA VAL A 165 -52.83 -0.78 -14.19
C VAL A 165 -54.08 0.04 -13.81
N ALA A 166 -53.91 1.18 -13.13
CA ALA A 166 -55.02 2.07 -12.78
C ALA A 166 -55.70 2.70 -14.01
N MET A 167 -54.99 2.81 -15.13
CA MET A 167 -55.53 3.23 -16.43
C MET A 167 -56.07 2.06 -17.27
N ASP A 168 -56.17 0.85 -16.71
CA ASP A 168 -56.55 -0.38 -17.42
C ASP A 168 -55.62 -0.74 -18.60
N LEU A 169 -54.33 -0.41 -18.46
CA LEU A 169 -53.29 -0.72 -19.43
C LEU A 169 -52.40 -1.85 -18.91
N ASN A 170 -52.10 -2.83 -19.77
CA ASN A 170 -51.17 -3.91 -19.43
C ASN A 170 -49.71 -3.41 -19.44
N PRO A 171 -48.99 -3.39 -18.30
CA PRO A 171 -47.61 -2.90 -18.24
C PRO A 171 -46.63 -3.69 -19.11
N ALA A 172 -46.88 -4.98 -19.35
CA ALA A 172 -46.03 -5.83 -20.18
C ALA A 172 -46.00 -5.36 -21.64
N LYS A 173 -47.11 -4.78 -22.13
CA LYS A 173 -47.22 -4.25 -23.50
C LYS A 173 -46.34 -3.01 -23.71
N TYR A 174 -46.09 -2.24 -22.66
CA TYR A 174 -45.35 -0.96 -22.72
C TYR A 174 -43.96 -1.02 -22.08
N ARG A 175 -43.42 -2.23 -21.85
CA ARG A 175 -42.16 -2.44 -21.14
C ARG A 175 -40.98 -1.62 -21.68
N ALA A 176 -40.86 -1.48 -23.01
CA ALA A 176 -39.78 -0.71 -23.62
C ALA A 176 -39.86 0.79 -23.29
N ILE A 177 -41.07 1.35 -23.25
CA ILE A 177 -41.32 2.75 -22.87
C ILE A 177 -41.05 2.93 -21.38
N ASN A 178 -41.49 1.97 -20.54
CA ASN A 178 -41.21 1.99 -19.10
C ASN A 178 -39.71 1.98 -18.81
N ILE A 179 -38.92 1.13 -19.49
CA ILE A 179 -37.46 1.09 -19.32
C ILE A 179 -36.85 2.44 -19.69
N ALA A 180 -37.25 3.02 -20.83
CA ALA A 180 -36.73 4.30 -21.27
C ALA A 180 -37.10 5.43 -20.28
N MET A 181 -38.32 5.44 -19.74
CA MET A 181 -38.72 6.40 -18.70
C MET A 181 -37.89 6.24 -17.43
N LEU A 182 -37.61 4.99 -17.01
CA LEU A 182 -36.78 4.71 -15.85
C LEU A 182 -35.35 5.22 -16.03
N ASP A 183 -34.78 5.06 -17.22
CA ASP A 183 -33.43 5.55 -17.52
C ASP A 183 -33.32 7.08 -17.49
N VAL A 184 -34.43 7.79 -17.77
CA VAL A 184 -34.52 9.26 -17.65
C VAL A 184 -34.78 9.70 -16.21
N LEU A 185 -35.54 8.93 -15.43
CA LEU A 185 -35.92 9.28 -14.06
C LEU A 185 -34.83 8.95 -13.03
N GLU A 186 -34.02 7.93 -13.29
CA GLU A 186 -33.00 7.44 -12.36
C GLU A 186 -31.94 8.52 -12.04
N GLY A 187 -31.87 8.91 -10.76
CA GLY A 187 -30.89 9.89 -10.27
C GLY A 187 -31.19 11.35 -10.64
N THR A 188 -32.39 11.66 -11.14
CA THR A 188 -32.78 13.04 -11.46
C THR A 188 -33.40 13.77 -10.27
N SER A 189 -32.98 15.02 -10.05
CA SER A 189 -33.56 15.95 -9.08
C SER A 189 -34.74 16.75 -9.65
N LYS A 190 -34.92 16.71 -10.97
CA LYS A 190 -36.01 17.39 -11.67
C LYS A 190 -36.52 16.50 -12.79
N VAL A 191 -37.81 16.16 -12.72
CA VAL A 191 -38.48 15.37 -13.73
C VAL A 191 -38.69 16.20 -14.99
N ASP A 192 -38.13 15.76 -16.12
CA ASP A 192 -38.37 16.40 -17.43
C ASP A 192 -39.73 15.95 -17.99
N VAL A 193 -40.79 16.58 -17.51
CA VAL A 193 -42.17 16.28 -17.94
C VAL A 193 -42.37 16.44 -19.46
N PRO A 194 -41.82 17.47 -20.14
CA PRO A 194 -41.85 17.53 -21.60
C PRO A 194 -41.26 16.31 -22.29
N LEU A 195 -40.10 15.82 -21.83
CA LEU A 195 -39.48 14.61 -22.37
C LEU A 195 -40.34 13.36 -22.10
N LEU A 196 -40.82 13.19 -20.86
CA LEU A 196 -41.68 12.05 -20.52
C LEU A 196 -42.98 12.03 -21.33
N LYS A 197 -43.62 13.18 -21.56
CA LYS A 197 -44.79 13.30 -22.44
C LYS A 197 -44.49 12.84 -23.86
N LYS A 198 -43.33 13.21 -24.40
CA LYS A 198 -42.90 12.76 -25.72
C LYS A 198 -42.67 11.24 -25.77
N MET A 199 -42.15 10.67 -24.68
CA MET A 199 -41.88 9.23 -24.57
C MET A 199 -43.14 8.38 -24.41
N THR A 200 -44.16 8.90 -23.72
CA THR A 200 -45.43 8.18 -23.50
C THR A 200 -46.49 8.42 -24.58
N GLN A 201 -46.25 9.31 -25.54
CA GLN A 201 -47.15 9.54 -26.68
C GLN A 201 -47.57 8.25 -27.41
N PRO A 202 -46.68 7.27 -27.67
CA PRO A 202 -47.08 6.01 -28.31
C PRO A 202 -48.09 5.19 -27.49
N ILE A 203 -48.17 5.37 -26.17
CA ILE A 203 -49.17 4.73 -25.32
C ILE A 203 -50.55 5.32 -25.62
N ILE A 204 -50.64 6.65 -25.71
CA ILE A 204 -51.87 7.40 -26.04
C ILE A 204 -52.32 7.08 -27.47
N ASP A 205 -51.39 7.07 -28.42
CA ASP A 205 -51.72 6.79 -29.83
C ASP A 205 -52.28 5.37 -30.00
N SER A 206 -51.85 4.43 -29.17
CA SER A 206 -52.27 3.02 -29.23
C SER A 206 -53.65 2.72 -28.64
N THR A 207 -54.30 3.70 -27.98
CA THR A 207 -55.64 3.52 -27.38
C THR A 207 -56.77 3.92 -28.32
N VAL A 208 -56.44 4.58 -29.45
CA VAL A 208 -57.41 5.00 -30.48
C VAL A 208 -58.08 3.81 -31.18
N ASP A 209 -57.42 2.65 -31.17
CA ASP A 209 -57.88 1.42 -31.86
C ASP A 209 -58.46 0.35 -30.91
N MET A 210 -58.74 0.67 -29.65
CA MET A 210 -59.25 -0.30 -28.66
C MET A 210 -60.78 -0.23 -28.54
N GLU A 211 -61.50 -1.31 -28.90
CA GLU A 211 -62.97 -1.38 -28.83
C GLU A 211 -63.52 -1.36 -27.38
N ASP A 212 -62.79 -1.93 -26.42
CA ASP A 212 -63.18 -2.06 -25.01
C ASP A 212 -62.12 -1.47 -24.04
N GLY A 213 -61.38 -0.45 -24.47
CA GLY A 213 -60.25 0.12 -23.72
C GLY A 213 -60.45 1.55 -23.20
N PRO A 214 -59.52 2.06 -22.38
CA PRO A 214 -59.53 3.45 -21.91
C PRO A 214 -59.38 4.42 -23.09
N THR A 215 -60.11 5.52 -23.07
CA THR A 215 -60.00 6.56 -24.11
C THR A 215 -58.64 7.26 -24.07
N ALA A 216 -58.18 7.81 -25.19
CA ALA A 216 -56.95 8.59 -25.25
C ALA A 216 -56.93 9.75 -24.23
N ALA A 217 -58.08 10.36 -23.95
CA ALA A 217 -58.23 11.42 -22.95
C ALA A 217 -58.02 10.91 -21.51
N GLU A 218 -58.58 9.74 -21.17
CA GLU A 218 -58.41 9.12 -19.84
C GLU A 218 -56.96 8.70 -19.61
N VAL A 219 -56.31 8.11 -20.61
CA VAL A 219 -54.88 7.75 -20.53
C VAL A 219 -54.00 8.99 -20.42
N GLN A 220 -54.28 10.05 -21.17
CA GLN A 220 -53.56 11.31 -21.08
C GLN A 220 -53.69 11.94 -19.69
N GLN A 221 -54.89 11.93 -19.10
CA GLN A 221 -55.14 12.43 -17.74
C GLN A 221 -54.41 11.59 -16.69
N GLY A 222 -54.43 10.25 -16.80
CA GLY A 222 -53.74 9.36 -15.89
C GLY A 222 -52.20 9.51 -15.96
N LEU A 223 -51.64 9.66 -17.16
CA LEU A 223 -50.21 9.97 -17.34
C LEU A 223 -49.83 11.35 -16.77
N GLN A 224 -50.70 12.35 -16.93
CA GLN A 224 -50.46 13.68 -16.35
C GLN A 224 -50.44 13.63 -14.81
N LYS A 225 -51.33 12.84 -14.20
CA LYS A 225 -51.34 12.61 -12.75
C LYS A 225 -50.07 11.88 -12.29
N LEU A 226 -49.65 10.84 -13.04
CA LEU A 226 -48.40 10.14 -12.79
C LEU A 226 -47.20 11.09 -12.81
N PHE A 227 -47.10 11.99 -13.80
CA PHE A 227 -46.00 12.95 -13.89
C PHE A 227 -45.98 13.95 -12.74
N GLN A 228 -47.16 14.43 -12.30
CA GLN A 228 -47.27 15.29 -11.12
C GLN A 228 -46.83 14.56 -9.84
N GLU A 229 -47.23 13.30 -9.68
CA GLU A 229 -46.77 12.47 -8.56
C GLU A 229 -45.25 12.24 -8.64
N MET A 230 -44.70 12.02 -9.84
CA MET A 230 -43.27 11.89 -10.03
C MET A 230 -42.51 13.17 -9.66
N GLU A 231 -43.00 14.34 -10.06
CA GLU A 231 -42.42 15.64 -9.66
C GLU A 231 -42.45 15.83 -8.14
N LEU A 232 -43.55 15.43 -7.47
CA LEU A 232 -43.70 15.55 -6.02
C LEU A 232 -42.75 14.64 -5.23
N ILE A 233 -42.37 13.49 -5.79
CA ILE A 233 -41.53 12.51 -5.09
C ILE A 233 -40.09 12.44 -5.59
N ALA A 234 -39.72 13.19 -6.63
CA ALA A 234 -38.36 13.23 -7.17
C ALA A 234 -37.31 13.64 -6.11
N GLU A 235 -37.75 14.39 -5.11
CA GLU A 235 -36.99 14.75 -3.92
C GLU A 235 -37.79 14.34 -2.67
N VAL A 236 -37.37 13.27 -2.01
CA VAL A 236 -37.92 12.88 -0.70
C VAL A 236 -36.92 13.27 0.36
N SER A 237 -37.31 14.13 1.31
CA SER A 237 -36.45 14.47 2.45
C SER A 237 -36.01 13.21 3.18
N ASN A 238 -34.72 13.11 3.55
CA ASN A 238 -34.21 12.06 4.43
C ASN A 238 -34.54 12.32 5.91
N ALA A 239 -35.61 13.05 6.22
CA ALA A 239 -35.99 13.45 7.59
C ALA A 239 -36.12 12.27 8.57
N ASP A 240 -36.39 11.08 8.05
CA ASP A 240 -36.57 9.85 8.81
C ASP A 240 -35.32 8.96 8.84
N LEU A 241 -34.21 9.44 8.27
CA LEU A 241 -32.94 8.73 8.15
C LEU A 241 -33.14 7.29 7.61
N HIS A 242 -33.77 7.17 6.46
CA HIS A 242 -34.14 5.89 5.84
C HIS A 242 -35.00 4.94 6.70
N GLY A 243 -35.90 5.47 7.53
CA GLY A 243 -36.75 4.65 8.42
C GLY A 243 -36.10 4.33 9.77
N MET A 244 -34.90 4.86 10.04
CA MET A 244 -34.18 4.54 11.27
C MET A 244 -34.67 5.35 12.47
N ARG A 245 -35.41 6.45 12.29
CA ARG A 245 -35.86 7.33 13.38
C ARG A 245 -36.55 6.57 14.52
N ASP A 246 -37.48 5.68 14.17
CA ASP A 246 -38.34 4.97 15.13
C ASP A 246 -37.61 3.84 15.86
N VAL A 247 -36.48 3.37 15.33
CA VAL A 247 -35.66 2.31 15.94
C VAL A 247 -34.48 2.84 16.75
N ILE A 248 -34.24 4.16 16.72
CA ILE A 248 -33.24 4.82 17.57
C ILE A 248 -33.77 4.96 19.00
N LYS A 249 -33.06 4.33 19.94
CA LYS A 249 -33.38 4.30 21.37
C LYS A 249 -32.34 5.11 22.14
N THR A 250 -32.81 6.12 22.86
CA THR A 250 -31.98 7.07 23.62
C THR A 250 -32.17 6.99 25.14
N GLU A 251 -33.21 6.28 25.58
CA GLU A 251 -33.48 6.04 27.00
C GLU A 251 -32.36 5.22 27.65
N GLY A 252 -31.86 5.67 28.81
CA GLY A 252 -30.79 4.99 29.55
C GLY A 252 -29.37 5.33 29.10
N PHE A 253 -29.19 6.22 28.11
CA PHE A 253 -27.88 6.60 27.56
C PHE A 253 -27.58 8.10 27.74
N PRO A 254 -27.16 8.53 28.94
CA PRO A 254 -26.91 9.94 29.22
C PRO A 254 -25.66 10.50 28.53
N ASN A 255 -24.73 9.64 28.11
CA ASN A 255 -23.48 10.01 27.45
C ASN A 255 -23.02 8.92 26.47
N GLN A 256 -22.02 9.26 25.65
CA GLN A 256 -21.49 8.33 24.63
C GLN A 256 -20.83 7.10 25.23
N ASP A 257 -20.18 7.22 26.40
CA ASP A 257 -19.55 6.08 27.08
C ASP A 257 -20.57 5.02 27.47
N ALA A 258 -21.76 5.42 27.92
CA ALA A 258 -22.86 4.50 28.21
C ALA A 258 -23.36 3.78 26.94
N VAL A 259 -23.42 4.49 25.80
CA VAL A 259 -23.76 3.87 24.50
C VAL A 259 -22.69 2.87 24.10
N LEU A 260 -21.40 3.22 24.23
CA LEU A 260 -20.29 2.32 23.90
C LEU A 260 -20.26 1.08 24.80
N ALA A 261 -20.47 1.24 26.11
CA ALA A 261 -20.52 0.11 27.04
C ALA A 261 -21.64 -0.88 26.68
N SER A 262 -22.73 -0.41 26.07
CA SER A 262 -23.81 -1.28 25.59
C SER A 262 -23.38 -2.20 24.43
N TRP A 263 -22.24 -1.93 23.76
CA TRP A 263 -21.71 -2.80 22.71
C TRP A 263 -21.39 -4.20 23.22
N ALA A 264 -21.06 -4.39 24.50
CA ALA A 264 -20.82 -5.71 25.07
C ALA A 264 -22.12 -6.41 25.53
N ALA A 265 -23.22 -5.68 25.67
CA ALA A 265 -24.47 -6.22 26.20
C ALA A 265 -25.14 -7.20 25.23
N GLU A 266 -25.80 -8.22 25.78
CA GLU A 266 -26.58 -9.17 24.99
C GLU A 266 -27.83 -8.49 24.41
N GLY A 267 -28.09 -8.68 23.12
CA GLY A 267 -29.22 -8.05 22.41
C GLY A 267 -28.94 -6.68 21.79
N THR A 268 -27.73 -6.11 21.95
CA THR A 268 -27.32 -4.92 21.20
C THR A 268 -27.02 -5.30 19.75
N GLU A 269 -27.79 -4.75 18.79
CA GLU A 269 -27.59 -5.01 17.35
C GLU A 269 -26.67 -3.95 16.71
N SER A 270 -26.87 -2.68 17.08
CA SER A 270 -26.16 -1.55 16.48
C SER A 270 -26.13 -0.30 17.37
N LEU A 271 -25.15 0.57 17.10
CA LEU A 271 -24.96 1.85 17.77
C LEU A 271 -24.85 3.00 16.76
N LEU A 272 -25.37 4.17 17.13
CA LEU A 272 -25.15 5.42 16.41
C LEU A 272 -24.14 6.26 17.21
N ILE A 273 -22.89 6.28 16.73
CA ILE A 273 -21.73 6.83 17.44
C ILE A 273 -20.76 7.51 16.44
N PRO A 274 -19.82 8.35 16.93
CA PRO A 274 -18.76 8.87 16.08
C PRO A 274 -17.87 7.76 15.50
N ARG A 275 -17.39 7.95 14.26
CA ARG A 275 -16.54 6.99 13.55
C ARG A 275 -15.29 6.56 14.33
N GLY A 276 -14.65 7.50 15.03
CA GLY A 276 -13.46 7.21 15.84
C GLY A 276 -13.74 6.19 16.93
N MET A 277 -14.85 6.37 17.65
CA MET A 277 -15.29 5.41 18.67
C MET A 277 -15.73 4.08 18.05
N ALA A 278 -16.39 4.12 16.90
CA ALA A 278 -16.79 2.91 16.19
C ALA A 278 -15.59 2.07 15.75
N ALA A 279 -14.42 2.68 15.49
CA ALA A 279 -13.21 1.97 15.12
C ALA A 279 -12.53 1.23 16.30
N GLU A 280 -12.85 1.61 17.53
CA GLU A 280 -12.34 1.01 18.77
C GLU A 280 -13.21 -0.16 19.27
N LEU A 281 -14.35 -0.42 18.62
CA LEU A 281 -15.22 -1.53 18.99
C LEU A 281 -14.63 -2.86 18.53
N ASP A 282 -14.58 -3.80 19.45
CA ASP A 282 -14.12 -5.16 19.22
C ASP A 282 -15.18 -6.18 19.69
N ASP A 283 -15.02 -7.45 19.34
CA ASP A 283 -15.77 -8.61 19.85
C ASP A 283 -17.28 -8.41 20.14
N PRO A 284 -18.15 -8.47 19.11
CA PRO A 284 -17.83 -8.73 17.70
C PRO A 284 -17.36 -7.44 17.02
N ALA A 285 -16.39 -7.58 16.10
CA ALA A 285 -15.93 -6.46 15.31
C ALA A 285 -17.11 -5.75 14.58
N PRO A 286 -17.11 -4.42 14.52
CA PRO A 286 -18.17 -3.63 13.92
C PRO A 286 -18.07 -3.66 12.40
N LYS A 287 -19.22 -3.52 11.77
CA LYS A 287 -19.37 -3.08 10.38
C LYS A 287 -19.82 -1.63 10.44
N ILE A 288 -18.94 -0.72 10.01
CA ILE A 288 -19.20 0.72 10.02
C ILE A 288 -19.94 1.08 8.74
N ILE A 289 -21.14 1.64 8.88
CA ILE A 289 -22.00 2.08 7.79
C ILE A 289 -22.06 3.61 7.81
N PRO A 290 -21.62 4.30 6.74
CA PRO A 290 -21.78 5.75 6.64
C PRO A 290 -23.27 6.10 6.53
N LEU A 291 -23.63 7.27 7.04
CA LEU A 291 -24.98 7.80 6.99
C LEU A 291 -25.13 8.77 5.82
N ASP A 292 -26.33 8.85 5.26
CA ASP A 292 -26.65 9.85 4.24
C ASP A 292 -27.19 11.11 4.94
N ILE A 293 -26.30 11.90 5.54
CA ILE A 293 -26.63 13.16 6.24
C ILE A 293 -25.70 14.30 5.83
N ALA A 294 -26.17 15.54 5.89
CA ALA A 294 -25.41 16.68 5.40
C ALA A 294 -24.18 16.98 6.28
N GLY A 295 -23.13 17.53 5.66
CA GLY A 295 -21.99 18.11 6.38
C GLY A 295 -21.04 17.09 6.99
N LEU A 296 -21.00 15.88 6.44
CA LEU A 296 -19.99 14.88 6.81
C LEU A 296 -18.62 15.29 6.28
N MET A 297 -17.57 15.09 7.08
CA MET A 297 -16.20 15.31 6.60
C MET A 297 -15.85 14.34 5.48
N GLY A 298 -16.35 13.10 5.56
CA GLY A 298 -16.22 12.09 4.50
C GLY A 298 -16.69 12.56 3.12
N GLU A 299 -17.76 13.35 3.03
CA GLU A 299 -18.27 13.87 1.75
C GLU A 299 -17.24 14.74 1.01
N ASN A 300 -16.38 15.46 1.74
CA ASN A 300 -15.30 16.22 1.09
C ASN A 300 -14.30 15.29 0.40
N PHE A 301 -14.02 14.12 0.97
CA PHE A 301 -13.14 13.14 0.33
C PHE A 301 -13.79 12.42 -0.86
N ASP A 302 -15.12 12.41 -0.94
CA ASP A 302 -15.83 11.81 -2.07
C ASP A 302 -16.07 12.81 -3.21
N ASN A 303 -16.18 14.11 -2.90
CA ASN A 303 -16.49 15.17 -3.87
C ASN A 303 -15.25 15.82 -4.49
N TYR A 304 -14.10 15.76 -3.81
CA TYR A 304 -12.84 16.31 -4.30
C TYR A 304 -11.85 15.18 -4.60
N ASP A 305 -10.93 15.47 -5.52
CA ASP A 305 -9.84 14.57 -5.87
C ASP A 305 -8.65 14.76 -4.92
N LYS A 306 -8.43 16.01 -4.47
CA LYS A 306 -7.37 16.40 -3.55
C LYS A 306 -7.84 17.50 -2.61
N ILE A 307 -7.36 17.46 -1.37
CA ILE A 307 -7.58 18.51 -0.37
C ILE A 307 -6.23 19.11 0.01
N PHE A 308 -6.07 20.43 -0.09
CA PHE A 308 -4.92 21.16 0.42
C PHE A 308 -5.25 21.78 1.77
N ILE A 309 -4.34 21.62 2.71
CA ILE A 309 -4.38 22.29 4.01
C ILE A 309 -3.28 23.33 4.03
N VAL A 310 -3.66 24.59 4.02
CA VAL A 310 -2.78 25.76 4.02
C VAL A 310 -2.77 26.35 5.42
N ARG A 311 -1.65 26.21 6.13
CA ARG A 311 -1.40 26.81 7.42
C ARG A 311 -0.49 28.02 7.29
N ILE A 312 -0.97 29.17 7.74
CA ILE A 312 -0.25 30.43 7.70
C ILE A 312 0.06 30.81 9.16
N ASP A 313 1.33 31.02 9.47
CA ASP A 313 1.76 31.50 10.78
C ASP A 313 2.35 32.91 10.69
N ARG A 314 1.49 33.91 10.89
CA ARG A 314 1.88 35.33 10.84
C ARG A 314 2.57 35.83 12.10
N GLN A 315 2.59 35.05 13.18
CA GLN A 315 3.33 35.40 14.41
C GLN A 315 4.82 35.10 14.26
N SER A 316 5.17 34.16 13.40
CA SER A 316 6.54 33.87 13.04
C SER A 316 7.13 34.99 12.15
N ILE A 317 8.39 35.37 12.39
CA ILE A 317 9.13 36.29 11.54
C ILE A 317 10.39 35.55 11.06
N PRO A 318 10.54 35.25 9.76
CA PRO A 318 9.57 35.47 8.68
C PRO A 318 8.29 34.63 8.82
N ILE A 319 7.20 35.07 8.19
CA ILE A 319 5.90 34.38 8.14
C ILE A 319 6.12 32.97 7.55
N ASP A 320 5.70 31.93 8.26
CA ASP A 320 5.75 30.54 7.82
C ASP A 320 4.44 30.15 7.12
N VAL A 321 4.55 29.67 5.89
CA VAL A 321 3.46 29.07 5.13
C VAL A 321 3.77 27.59 4.99
N ALA A 322 2.89 26.74 5.52
CA ALA A 322 2.99 25.29 5.38
C ALA A 322 1.77 24.76 4.62
N VAL A 323 2.02 23.98 3.56
CA VAL A 323 0.98 23.37 2.74
C VAL A 323 1.15 21.87 2.73
N MET A 324 0.06 21.14 2.93
CA MET A 324 0.00 19.69 2.79
C MET A 324 -1.17 19.31 1.89
N GLU A 325 -0.91 18.43 0.92
CA GLU A 325 -1.97 17.79 0.14
C GLU A 325 -2.46 16.53 0.86
N ILE A 326 -3.73 16.19 0.73
CA ILE A 326 -4.26 14.85 0.96
C ILE A 326 -4.92 14.38 -0.33
N ASP A 327 -4.47 13.23 -0.84
CA ASP A 327 -5.09 12.59 -2.00
C ASP A 327 -6.40 11.92 -1.55
N CYS A 328 -7.53 12.33 -2.11
CA CYS A 328 -8.83 11.83 -1.67
C CYS A 328 -9.14 10.43 -2.22
N VAL A 329 -8.55 10.08 -3.38
CA VAL A 329 -8.77 8.79 -4.04
C VAL A 329 -8.16 7.65 -3.22
N MET A 330 -6.94 7.85 -2.71
CA MET A 330 -6.22 6.89 -1.87
C MET A 330 -6.26 7.22 -0.38
N ARG A 331 -6.81 8.37 0.01
CA ARG A 331 -6.86 8.89 1.39
C ARG A 331 -5.46 9.02 2.03
N LEU A 332 -4.44 9.27 1.20
CA LEU A 332 -3.04 9.36 1.64
C LEU A 332 -2.63 10.81 1.81
N PRO A 333 -2.04 11.19 2.96
CA PRO A 333 -1.43 12.50 3.12
C PRO A 333 -0.16 12.59 2.29
N GLY A 334 0.05 13.75 1.71
CA GLY A 334 1.25 14.13 1.02
C GLY A 334 2.29 14.76 1.95
N PRO A 335 3.42 15.16 1.37
CA PRO A 335 4.49 15.89 2.06
C PRO A 335 4.03 17.28 2.53
N ILE A 336 4.69 17.79 3.57
CA ILE A 336 4.51 19.19 4.00
C ILE A 336 5.57 20.05 3.32
N VAL A 337 5.13 20.98 2.48
CA VAL A 337 5.98 22.00 1.87
C VAL A 337 5.92 23.28 2.69
N ARG A 338 7.08 23.80 3.09
CA ARG A 338 7.20 25.05 3.85
C ARG A 338 7.84 26.15 3.02
N LYS A 339 7.30 27.35 3.12
CA LYS A 339 7.83 28.59 2.53
C LYS A 339 7.86 29.66 3.61
N LYS A 340 8.94 30.44 3.64
CA LYS A 340 9.08 31.58 4.55
C LYS A 340 9.03 32.87 3.76
N VAL A 341 8.21 33.83 4.19
CA VAL A 341 8.09 35.14 3.54
C VAL A 341 8.26 36.29 4.52
N LEU A 342 8.90 37.37 4.08
CA LEU A 342 9.19 38.53 4.92
C LEU A 342 8.02 39.52 5.02
N ASN A 343 7.05 39.44 4.10
CA ASN A 343 5.90 40.35 4.08
C ASN A 343 4.62 39.66 3.57
N GLU A 344 3.46 40.20 3.95
CA GLU A 344 2.16 39.66 3.55
C GLU A 344 1.90 39.77 2.04
N GLN A 345 2.52 40.73 1.35
CA GLN A 345 2.38 40.87 -0.12
C GLN A 345 2.89 39.65 -0.89
N ARG A 346 3.80 38.86 -0.32
CA ARG A 346 4.32 37.62 -0.91
C ARG A 346 3.54 36.37 -0.50
N LEU A 347 2.52 36.52 0.34
CA LEU A 347 1.75 35.39 0.90
C LEU A 347 1.08 34.56 -0.20
N VAL A 348 0.39 35.21 -1.14
CA VAL A 348 -0.30 34.54 -2.26
C VAL A 348 0.68 33.71 -3.09
N ALA A 349 1.81 34.30 -3.47
CA ALA A 349 2.84 33.61 -4.24
C ALA A 349 3.43 32.42 -3.45
N ALA A 350 3.72 32.60 -2.16
CA ALA A 350 4.24 31.51 -1.32
C ALA A 350 3.25 30.35 -1.15
N ILE A 351 1.95 30.64 -0.99
CA ILE A 351 0.89 29.63 -0.95
C ILE A 351 0.82 28.90 -2.30
N GLY A 352 0.77 29.63 -3.41
CA GLY A 352 0.69 29.06 -4.75
C GLY A 352 1.91 28.19 -5.10
N GLU A 353 3.12 28.66 -4.79
CA GLU A 353 4.36 27.88 -4.93
C GLU A 353 4.35 26.61 -4.07
N ALA A 354 3.92 26.72 -2.80
CA ALA A 354 3.87 25.58 -1.89
C ALA A 354 2.84 24.54 -2.33
N MET A 355 1.66 24.97 -2.78
CA MET A 355 0.63 24.09 -3.37
C MET A 355 1.14 23.38 -4.64
N THR A 356 1.78 24.12 -5.54
CA THR A 356 2.37 23.58 -6.78
C THR A 356 3.43 22.54 -6.46
N ALA A 357 4.30 22.84 -5.48
CA ALA A 357 5.33 21.92 -5.02
C ALA A 357 4.76 20.67 -4.33
N SER A 358 3.65 20.79 -3.58
CA SER A 358 3.04 19.64 -2.89
C SER A 358 2.14 18.78 -3.79
N PHE A 359 1.65 19.31 -4.92
CA PHE A 359 0.66 18.64 -5.79
C PHE A 359 1.14 17.31 -6.40
N GLY A 360 0.69 16.15 -5.97
CA GLY A 360 1.05 14.84 -6.52
C GLY A 360 0.16 14.41 -7.71
N PRO A 361 0.61 14.47 -8.97
CA PRO A 361 -0.17 13.96 -10.09
C PRO A 361 -0.47 12.46 -9.96
N ILE A 362 -1.62 12.07 -10.52
CA ILE A 362 -2.17 10.71 -10.43
C ILE A 362 -2.07 10.06 -11.81
N ILE A 363 -1.50 8.87 -11.82
CA ILE A 363 -1.34 8.03 -12.99
C ILE A 363 -2.24 6.81 -12.81
N ARG A 364 -3.06 6.48 -13.81
CA ARG A 364 -3.79 5.22 -13.85
C ARG A 364 -2.94 4.18 -14.56
N ILE A 365 -2.63 3.08 -13.89
CA ILE A 365 -1.88 1.97 -14.49
C ILE A 365 -2.86 1.13 -15.33
N GLU A 366 -2.60 1.03 -16.64
CA GLU A 366 -3.48 0.36 -17.59
C GLU A 366 -3.08 -1.10 -17.82
N ASP A 367 -1.78 -1.37 -17.87
CA ASP A 367 -1.18 -2.71 -17.97
C ASP A 367 0.03 -2.86 -17.04
N ALA A 368 0.08 -3.97 -16.31
CA ALA A 368 1.17 -4.37 -15.42
C ALA A 368 1.51 -5.87 -15.56
N ALA A 369 1.16 -6.49 -16.70
CA ALA A 369 1.40 -7.91 -16.94
C ALA A 369 2.88 -8.23 -17.18
N THR A 370 3.63 -7.28 -17.75
CA THR A 370 5.05 -7.46 -18.07
C THR A 370 5.96 -6.61 -17.16
N LYS A 371 7.28 -6.68 -17.37
CA LYS A 371 8.25 -5.78 -16.72
C LYS A 371 8.07 -4.31 -17.15
N LEU A 372 7.53 -4.10 -18.35
CA LEU A 372 7.13 -2.80 -18.85
C LEU A 372 5.68 -2.55 -18.45
N ILE A 373 5.49 -1.52 -17.64
CA ILE A 373 4.20 -1.09 -17.12
C ILE A 373 3.76 0.11 -17.91
N THR A 374 2.52 0.11 -18.39
CA THR A 374 1.94 1.27 -19.08
C THR A 374 0.93 1.97 -18.21
N GLY A 375 0.94 3.29 -18.26
CA GLY A 375 0.05 4.12 -17.45
C GLY A 375 -0.35 5.38 -18.19
N ARG A 376 -1.30 6.08 -17.58
CA ARG A 376 -1.93 7.25 -18.17
C ARG A 376 -2.07 8.35 -17.13
N VAL A 377 -1.52 9.52 -17.42
CA VAL A 377 -1.56 10.68 -16.51
C VAL A 377 -2.93 11.34 -16.59
N ARG A 378 -3.53 11.62 -15.44
CA ARG A 378 -4.82 12.31 -15.38
C ARG A 378 -4.68 13.76 -15.81
N GLY A 379 -5.59 14.23 -16.66
CA GLY A 379 -5.61 15.62 -17.13
C GLY A 379 -4.42 16.02 -18.00
N ALA A 380 -3.59 15.08 -18.47
CA ALA A 380 -2.40 15.41 -19.26
C ALA A 380 -2.68 16.11 -20.60
N GLY A 381 -3.85 15.87 -21.20
CA GLY A 381 -4.31 16.60 -22.39
C GLY A 381 -4.72 18.06 -22.10
N LEU A 382 -4.81 18.45 -20.82
CA LEU A 382 -5.06 19.83 -20.39
C LEU A 382 -3.77 20.58 -20.04
N ILE A 383 -2.62 19.91 -20.09
CA ILE A 383 -1.31 20.52 -19.79
C ILE A 383 -0.89 21.37 -20.98
N THR A 384 -0.82 22.68 -20.76
CA THR A 384 -0.33 23.66 -21.75
C THR A 384 1.12 24.05 -21.52
N ASP A 385 1.61 23.92 -20.29
CA ASP A 385 2.98 24.27 -19.90
C ASP A 385 3.81 23.02 -19.55
N PRO A 386 4.99 22.79 -20.17
CA PRO A 386 5.92 21.71 -19.83
C PRO A 386 6.40 21.67 -18.36
N ASP A 387 6.37 22.79 -17.66
CA ASP A 387 6.75 22.92 -16.26
C ASP A 387 5.55 22.84 -15.30
N SER A 388 4.37 22.48 -15.82
CA SER A 388 3.20 22.14 -15.01
C SER A 388 3.55 21.10 -13.92
N PRO A 389 3.05 21.25 -12.69
CA PRO A 389 3.28 20.29 -11.61
C PRO A 389 2.69 18.91 -11.92
N ALA A 390 1.76 18.83 -12.88
CA ALA A 390 1.18 17.58 -13.36
C ALA A 390 1.97 16.93 -14.51
N ALA A 391 2.91 17.66 -15.12
CA ALA A 391 3.76 17.10 -16.16
C ALA A 391 4.68 16.04 -15.57
N ILE A 392 4.73 14.89 -16.24
CA ILE A 392 5.63 13.78 -15.94
C ILE A 392 6.73 13.76 -17.00
N LYS A 393 7.98 13.75 -16.55
CA LYS A 393 9.17 13.75 -17.40
C LYS A 393 9.85 12.37 -17.37
N VAL A 394 10.63 12.05 -18.40
CA VAL A 394 11.46 10.84 -18.40
C VAL A 394 12.44 10.91 -17.21
N GLY A 395 12.58 9.81 -16.48
CA GLY A 395 13.38 9.73 -15.26
C GLY A 395 12.62 10.03 -13.98
N ASP A 396 11.40 10.57 -14.05
CA ASP A 396 10.56 10.72 -12.85
C ASP A 396 10.27 9.36 -12.21
N LEU A 397 10.17 9.35 -10.89
CA LEU A 397 9.81 8.17 -10.10
C LEU A 397 8.37 8.29 -9.63
N LEU A 398 7.66 7.17 -9.60
CA LEU A 398 6.29 7.09 -9.10
C LEU A 398 6.15 6.00 -8.04
N GLN A 399 5.31 6.25 -7.04
CA GLN A 399 4.91 5.29 -6.03
C GLN A 399 3.62 4.60 -6.50
N PRO A 400 3.67 3.29 -6.80
CA PRO A 400 2.48 2.54 -7.18
C PRO A 400 1.58 2.27 -5.98
N ALA A 401 0.28 2.26 -6.22
CA ALA A 401 -0.74 2.02 -5.23
C ALA A 401 -1.91 1.22 -5.80
N VAL A 402 -2.60 0.49 -4.93
CA VAL A 402 -3.76 -0.33 -5.26
C VAL A 402 -4.94 0.10 -4.40
N ARG A 403 -6.05 0.40 -5.07
CA ARG A 403 -7.36 0.61 -4.46
C ARG A 403 -8.29 -0.52 -4.88
N LYS A 404 -8.90 -1.20 -3.92
CA LYS A 404 -9.96 -2.17 -4.17
C LYS A 404 -11.25 -1.65 -3.58
N ASP A 405 -12.26 -1.58 -4.43
CA ASP A 405 -13.56 -1.07 -4.03
C ASP A 405 -14.53 -2.22 -3.75
N ASP A 406 -15.49 -1.93 -2.90
CA ASP A 406 -16.61 -2.78 -2.60
C ASP A 406 -17.58 -2.85 -3.82
N ARG A 407 -18.81 -3.37 -3.68
CA ARG A 407 -19.77 -3.36 -4.82
C ARG A 407 -20.43 -1.99 -5.05
N GLN A 408 -20.35 -1.10 -4.07
CA GLN A 408 -20.96 0.23 -4.06
C GLN A 408 -19.96 1.31 -4.49
N GLY A 409 -18.67 0.95 -4.62
CA GLY A 409 -17.60 1.86 -5.02
C GLY A 409 -16.85 2.46 -3.83
N ASP A 410 -17.13 1.97 -2.61
CA ASP A 410 -16.43 2.40 -1.40
C ASP A 410 -15.11 1.64 -1.26
N PRO A 411 -14.04 2.32 -0.80
CA PRO A 411 -12.74 1.69 -0.69
C PRO A 411 -12.73 0.63 0.43
N LEU A 412 -12.39 -0.60 0.06
CA LEU A 412 -12.16 -1.72 0.98
C LEU A 412 -10.67 -1.82 1.36
N ILE A 413 -9.79 -1.64 0.37
CA ILE A 413 -8.33 -1.70 0.55
C ILE A 413 -7.74 -0.50 -0.17
N LEU A 414 -6.92 0.26 0.55
CA LEU A 414 -6.13 1.38 0.06
C LEU A 414 -4.69 1.12 0.48
N GLU A 415 -3.84 0.76 -0.46
CA GLU A 415 -2.46 0.34 -0.18
C GLU A 415 -1.50 0.98 -1.16
N ALA A 416 -0.62 1.85 -0.67
CA ALA A 416 0.61 2.18 -1.40
C ALA A 416 1.54 0.97 -1.30
N LEU A 417 2.12 0.53 -2.42
CA LEU A 417 2.98 -0.64 -2.42
C LEU A 417 4.34 -0.27 -1.82
N ASP A 418 4.61 -0.78 -0.62
CA ASP A 418 5.88 -0.60 0.06
C ASP A 418 7.04 -1.18 -0.73
N TRP A 419 8.19 -0.51 -0.67
CA TRP A 419 9.44 -0.93 -1.32
C TRP A 419 9.27 -1.19 -2.83
N ALA A 420 8.33 -0.51 -3.48
CA ALA A 420 8.05 -0.61 -4.91
C ALA A 420 8.01 0.77 -5.55
N TYR A 421 8.71 0.93 -6.67
CA TYR A 421 8.81 2.19 -7.40
C TYR A 421 8.75 1.96 -8.91
N LEU A 422 8.13 2.90 -9.61
CA LEU A 422 8.09 2.94 -11.07
C LEU A 422 9.03 4.03 -11.57
N LYS A 423 9.98 3.69 -12.46
CA LYS A 423 10.80 4.67 -13.17
C LYS A 423 10.20 4.92 -14.55
N VAL A 424 9.95 6.19 -14.89
CA VAL A 424 9.42 6.57 -16.21
C VAL A 424 10.53 6.49 -17.25
N ASN A 425 10.37 5.59 -18.22
CA ASN A 425 11.35 5.39 -19.30
C ASN A 425 10.98 6.18 -20.55
N LYS A 426 9.67 6.33 -20.84
CA LYS A 426 9.19 7.05 -22.01
C LYS A 426 7.85 7.72 -21.72
N VAL A 427 7.68 8.91 -22.30
CA VAL A 427 6.46 9.74 -22.24
C VAL A 427 5.98 9.98 -23.67
N ASP A 428 4.73 9.64 -23.97
CA ASP A 428 4.07 9.86 -25.25
C ASP A 428 2.71 10.54 -25.02
N GLY A 429 2.72 11.88 -25.02
CA GLY A 429 1.58 12.68 -24.58
C GLY A 429 1.15 12.30 -23.16
N ALA A 430 -0.06 11.78 -23.01
CA ALA A 430 -0.60 11.35 -21.73
C ALA A 430 -0.20 9.92 -21.31
N LYS A 431 0.39 9.14 -22.22
CA LYS A 431 0.80 7.74 -21.97
C LYS A 431 2.24 7.68 -21.45
N LEU A 432 2.46 6.78 -20.50
CA LEU A 432 3.75 6.50 -19.91
C LEU A 432 4.13 5.04 -20.12
N GLU A 433 5.41 4.79 -20.42
CA GLU A 433 6.05 3.48 -20.29
C GLU A 433 7.03 3.54 -19.11
N MET A 434 6.91 2.57 -18.20
CA MET A 434 7.58 2.58 -16.91
C MET A 434 8.18 1.21 -16.58
N GLU A 435 9.24 1.21 -15.77
CA GLU A 435 9.87 -0.01 -15.24
C GLU A 435 9.67 -0.13 -13.73
N LEU A 436 9.32 -1.34 -13.27
CA LEU A 436 9.07 -1.63 -11.86
C LEU A 436 10.34 -2.10 -11.13
N PHE A 437 10.68 -1.39 -10.07
CA PHE A 437 11.68 -1.76 -9.08
C PHE A 437 10.97 -2.12 -7.78
N ALA A 438 10.85 -3.41 -7.48
CA ALA A 438 10.18 -3.90 -6.27
C ALA A 438 11.11 -4.76 -5.40
N GLY A 439 10.98 -4.60 -4.08
CA GLY A 439 11.67 -5.41 -3.08
C GLY A 439 11.08 -6.81 -2.91
N ARG A 440 9.76 -6.94 -3.11
CA ARG A 440 9.03 -8.21 -3.11
C ARG A 440 8.55 -8.56 -4.52
N ALA A 441 8.43 -9.85 -4.81
CA ALA A 441 7.86 -10.32 -6.07
C ALA A 441 6.33 -10.21 -6.02
N GLY A 442 5.74 -9.54 -7.02
CA GLY A 442 4.29 -9.33 -7.08
C GLY A 442 3.83 -8.11 -6.28
N GLY A 443 2.76 -7.46 -6.76
CA GLY A 443 2.19 -6.24 -6.14
C GLY A 443 1.25 -5.52 -7.11
N LEU A 444 1.69 -5.34 -8.36
CA LEU A 444 0.86 -4.81 -9.45
C LEU A 444 0.28 -5.88 -10.37
N GLN A 445 0.82 -7.10 -10.31
CA GLN A 445 0.36 -8.23 -11.13
C GLN A 445 -0.94 -8.81 -10.58
N GLY A 446 -1.91 -9.06 -11.46
CA GLY A 446 -3.21 -9.62 -11.09
C GLY A 446 -4.24 -9.46 -12.22
N ARG A 447 -5.37 -10.16 -12.13
CA ARG A 447 -6.44 -10.05 -13.11
C ARG A 447 -7.06 -8.64 -13.08
N LYS A 448 -7.22 -8.02 -14.24
CA LYS A 448 -7.95 -6.75 -14.39
C LYS A 448 -9.40 -6.97 -13.95
N ASN A 449 -9.84 -6.19 -12.98
CA ASN A 449 -11.20 -6.20 -12.44
C ASN A 449 -11.69 -4.74 -12.40
N SER A 450 -12.98 -4.51 -12.64
CA SER A 450 -13.57 -3.17 -12.55
C SER A 450 -13.45 -2.55 -11.16
N ARG A 451 -13.37 -3.40 -10.12
CA ARG A 451 -13.28 -3.00 -8.70
C ARG A 451 -11.85 -2.86 -8.18
N THR A 452 -10.84 -3.00 -9.04
CA THR A 452 -9.44 -2.89 -8.63
C THR A 452 -8.77 -1.83 -9.48
N HIS A 453 -8.53 -0.69 -8.85
CA HIS A 453 -7.86 0.46 -9.44
C HIS A 453 -6.38 0.39 -9.09
N ARG A 454 -5.54 0.48 -10.11
CA ARG A 454 -4.08 0.58 -9.96
C ARG A 454 -3.68 1.99 -10.31
N LEU A 455 -3.11 2.67 -9.33
CA LEU A 455 -2.72 4.06 -9.44
C LEU A 455 -1.21 4.17 -9.21
N ALA A 456 -0.63 5.30 -9.60
CA ALA A 456 0.68 5.69 -9.15
C ALA A 456 0.73 7.20 -8.93
N PHE A 457 1.57 7.65 -8.01
CA PHE A 457 1.75 9.05 -7.65
C PHE A 457 3.19 9.46 -7.89
N ARG A 458 3.42 10.65 -8.43
CA ARG A 458 4.79 11.14 -8.60
C ARG A 458 5.48 11.35 -7.26
N ILE A 459 6.67 10.78 -7.13
CA ILE A 459 7.53 10.89 -5.97
C ILE A 459 8.32 12.19 -6.03
N ARG A 460 8.50 12.80 -4.86
CA ARG A 460 9.25 14.04 -4.71
C ARG A 460 10.01 13.97 -3.38
N PRO A 461 11.34 13.88 -3.40
CA PRO A 461 12.09 13.76 -2.15
C PRO A 461 12.23 15.11 -1.43
N TYR A 462 11.46 15.35 -0.37
CA TYR A 462 11.47 16.61 0.41
C TYR A 462 12.43 16.60 1.59
N TYR A 463 12.59 15.46 2.25
CA TYR A 463 13.48 15.32 3.39
C TYR A 463 14.94 15.30 2.93
N PRO A 464 15.90 15.77 3.72
CA PRO A 464 17.32 15.71 3.33
C PRO A 464 17.80 14.26 3.15
N ASN A 465 17.26 13.34 3.94
CA ASN A 465 17.61 11.93 3.98
C ASN A 465 16.39 11.07 4.34
N THR A 466 16.56 9.75 4.27
CA THR A 466 15.60 8.75 4.77
C THR A 466 16.31 7.85 5.76
N VAL A 467 15.71 7.63 6.93
CA VAL A 467 16.19 6.64 7.89
C VAL A 467 15.55 5.29 7.58
N ILE A 468 16.34 4.30 7.17
CA ILE A 468 15.85 2.92 7.07
C ILE A 468 15.91 2.29 8.46
N ARG A 469 14.80 1.73 8.94
CA ARG A 469 14.73 0.92 10.17
C ARG A 469 14.43 -0.53 9.83
N LEU A 470 15.28 -1.44 10.28
CA LEU A 470 15.10 -2.89 10.14
C LEU A 470 14.66 -3.50 11.47
N HIS A 471 13.61 -4.31 11.45
CA HIS A 471 13.17 -5.07 12.62
C HIS A 471 12.76 -6.49 12.23
N ALA A 472 12.70 -7.36 13.24
CA ALA A 472 12.29 -8.74 13.07
C ALA A 472 10.81 -8.85 12.69
N GLN A 473 10.49 -9.88 11.90
CA GLN A 473 9.17 -10.04 11.33
C GLN A 473 8.07 -10.15 12.38
N GLY A 474 7.03 -9.33 12.21
CA GLY A 474 5.89 -9.25 13.13
C GLY A 474 6.22 -8.67 14.52
N LYS A 475 7.45 -8.18 14.72
CA LYS A 475 7.94 -7.66 15.99
C LYS A 475 8.68 -6.34 15.79
N SER A 476 7.90 -5.25 15.77
CA SER A 476 8.40 -3.88 15.55
C SER A 476 9.43 -3.40 16.58
N ASP A 477 9.46 -4.04 17.76
CA ASP A 477 10.28 -3.68 18.90
C ASP A 477 11.59 -4.48 18.98
N GLU A 478 11.78 -5.47 18.09
CA GLU A 478 13.01 -6.26 17.99
C GLU A 478 13.86 -5.73 16.82
N PRO A 479 14.81 -4.79 17.04
CA PRO A 479 15.62 -4.22 15.98
C PRO A 479 16.65 -5.21 15.44
N LEU A 480 16.94 -5.13 14.14
CA LEU A 480 17.98 -5.93 13.49
C LEU A 480 19.31 -5.17 13.46
N GLN A 481 20.10 -5.35 14.51
CA GLN A 481 21.39 -4.69 14.71
C GLN A 481 22.52 -5.31 13.87
N GLY A 482 23.39 -4.46 13.30
CA GLY A 482 24.63 -4.88 12.63
C GLY A 482 24.45 -5.46 11.22
N TYR A 483 23.26 -5.31 10.63
CA TYR A 483 22.97 -5.76 9.28
C TYR A 483 23.63 -4.82 8.28
N GLU A 484 24.25 -5.38 7.23
CA GLU A 484 24.97 -4.62 6.21
C GLU A 484 24.04 -4.26 5.06
N LEU A 485 24.11 -3.01 4.62
CA LEU A 485 23.38 -2.54 3.45
C LEU A 485 24.35 -2.25 2.32
N TYR A 486 24.10 -2.88 1.18
CA TYR A 486 24.83 -2.67 -0.07
C TYR A 486 23.92 -2.01 -1.09
N GLU A 487 24.43 -1.05 -1.84
CA GLU A 487 23.72 -0.46 -2.97
C GLU A 487 24.14 -1.17 -4.25
N LYS A 488 23.15 -1.52 -5.07
CA LYS A 488 23.37 -2.01 -6.41
C LYS A 488 23.18 -0.87 -7.41
N ASP A 489 24.23 -0.57 -8.17
CA ASP A 489 24.16 0.36 -9.29
C ASP A 489 23.17 -0.18 -10.35
N LEU A 490 22.26 0.67 -10.81
CA LEU A 490 21.21 0.27 -11.75
C LEU A 490 21.73 0.10 -13.19
N GLU A 491 22.85 0.73 -13.52
CA GLU A 491 23.48 0.68 -14.85
C GLU A 491 24.59 -0.37 -14.90
N THR A 492 25.54 -0.34 -13.96
CA THR A 492 26.70 -1.25 -13.98
C THR A 492 26.42 -2.59 -13.31
N ASN A 493 25.39 -2.68 -12.46
CA ASN A 493 25.09 -3.80 -11.57
C ASN A 493 26.12 -4.07 -10.46
N ASP A 494 27.07 -3.16 -10.24
CA ASP A 494 28.07 -3.28 -9.18
C ASP A 494 27.44 -3.08 -7.80
N MET A 495 28.01 -3.75 -6.79
CA MET A 495 27.57 -3.64 -5.40
C MET A 495 28.57 -2.79 -4.61
N SER A 496 28.11 -1.69 -4.03
CA SER A 496 28.90 -0.85 -3.14
C SER A 496 28.40 -0.96 -1.70
N PHE A 497 29.30 -0.95 -0.72
CA PHE A 497 28.93 -0.97 0.68
C PHE A 497 28.47 0.43 1.11
N VAL A 498 27.28 0.52 1.72
CA VAL A 498 26.72 1.79 2.19
C VAL A 498 26.90 1.97 3.69
N GLY A 499 26.62 0.94 4.49
CA GLY A 499 26.73 1.03 5.93
C GLY A 499 26.17 -0.18 6.67
N ARG A 500 26.20 -0.10 8.00
CA ARG A 500 25.63 -1.10 8.92
C ARG A 500 24.56 -0.46 9.79
N THR A 501 23.52 -1.23 10.13
CA THR A 501 22.50 -0.77 11.07
C THR A 501 23.06 -0.61 12.48
N ASP A 502 22.61 0.43 13.18
CA ASP A 502 22.94 0.71 14.57
C ASP A 502 22.21 -0.24 15.56
N TRP A 503 22.31 0.07 16.85
CA TRP A 503 21.70 -0.72 17.93
C TRP A 503 20.17 -0.74 17.90
N ASP A 504 19.50 0.23 17.27
CA ASP A 504 18.04 0.26 17.05
C ASP A 504 17.68 -0.15 15.60
N GLY A 505 18.61 -0.81 14.90
CA GLY A 505 18.38 -1.33 13.55
C GLY A 505 18.27 -0.23 12.49
N ARG A 506 18.81 0.97 12.74
CA ARG A 506 18.67 2.13 11.84
C ARG A 506 19.91 2.37 10.99
N LEU A 507 19.70 2.83 9.76
CA LEU A 507 20.75 3.39 8.90
C LEU A 507 20.20 4.65 8.22
N VAL A 508 20.97 5.73 8.25
CA VAL A 508 20.64 6.97 7.54
C VAL A 508 21.09 6.84 6.08
N LEU A 509 20.14 7.02 5.15
CA LEU A 509 20.42 7.11 3.72
C LEU A 509 20.32 8.56 3.25
N GLU A 510 21.48 9.11 2.92
CA GLU A 510 21.58 10.41 2.26
C GLU A 510 21.14 10.34 0.79
N LYS A 511 20.75 11.50 0.26
CA LYS A 511 20.49 11.69 -1.16
C LYS A 511 21.77 11.48 -1.97
N SER A 512 21.60 10.84 -3.13
CA SER A 512 22.64 10.60 -4.13
C SER A 512 22.25 11.21 -5.47
N ASP A 513 23.18 11.26 -6.41
CA ASP A 513 22.91 11.69 -7.79
C ASP A 513 21.86 10.80 -8.48
N SER A 514 21.85 9.51 -8.14
CA SER A 514 20.79 8.58 -8.51
C SER A 514 19.58 8.75 -7.59
N PRO A 515 18.38 9.09 -8.10
CA PRO A 515 17.21 9.34 -7.26
C PRO A 515 16.64 8.05 -6.63
N LEU A 516 16.81 6.90 -7.29
CA LEU A 516 16.40 5.59 -6.79
C LEU A 516 17.64 4.77 -6.42
N ARG A 517 17.74 4.35 -5.17
CA ARG A 517 18.81 3.49 -4.66
C ARG A 517 18.29 2.09 -4.43
N LEU A 518 18.95 1.09 -5.01
CA LEU A 518 18.54 -0.30 -4.85
C LEU A 518 19.38 -1.00 -3.78
N MET A 519 18.84 -1.03 -2.56
CA MET A 519 19.56 -1.56 -1.42
C MET A 519 19.38 -3.08 -1.29
N TYR A 520 20.43 -3.76 -0.89
CA TYR A 520 20.47 -5.17 -0.55
C TYR A 520 20.88 -5.30 0.90
N VAL A 521 19.99 -5.87 1.71
CA VAL A 521 20.26 -6.15 3.12
C VAL A 521 20.97 -7.48 3.22
N LYS A 522 22.13 -7.49 3.86
CA LYS A 522 22.93 -8.67 4.12
C LYS A 522 23.17 -8.87 5.60
N ASN A 523 23.31 -10.13 5.99
CA ASN A 523 23.86 -10.51 7.28
C ASN A 523 24.86 -11.64 7.03
N GLY A 524 26.15 -11.42 7.36
CA GLY A 524 27.23 -12.33 6.95
C GLY A 524 27.27 -12.51 5.43
N GLY A 525 27.30 -13.76 4.96
CA GLY A 525 27.36 -14.08 3.53
C GLY A 525 26.03 -14.02 2.76
N ALA A 526 24.88 -13.90 3.45
CA ALA A 526 23.57 -14.04 2.83
C ALA A 526 22.89 -12.69 2.54
N VAL A 527 22.16 -12.63 1.42
CA VAL A 527 21.22 -11.54 1.10
C VAL A 527 19.84 -11.91 1.64
N LEU A 528 19.28 -11.04 2.48
CA LEU A 528 18.00 -11.27 3.15
C LEU A 528 16.85 -10.54 2.46
N ALA A 529 17.10 -9.33 1.97
CA ALA A 529 16.09 -8.54 1.31
C ALA A 529 16.66 -7.59 0.27
N ARG A 530 15.80 -7.22 -0.66
CA ARG A 530 15.99 -6.13 -1.62
C ARG A 530 15.05 -5.00 -1.22
N LEU A 531 15.60 -3.81 -1.04
CA LEU A 531 14.90 -2.63 -0.55
C LEU A 531 15.15 -1.46 -1.52
N PRO A 532 14.38 -1.33 -2.61
CA PRO A 532 14.37 -0.10 -3.40
C PRO A 532 14.00 1.08 -2.51
N CYS A 533 14.73 2.19 -2.56
CA CYS A 533 14.48 3.36 -1.72
C CYS A 533 14.72 4.64 -2.51
N VAL A 534 13.89 5.66 -2.29
CA VAL A 534 14.11 7.02 -2.80
C VAL A 534 14.48 7.90 -1.61
N PRO A 535 15.77 8.19 -1.38
CA PRO A 535 16.19 8.97 -0.22
C PRO A 535 15.54 10.35 -0.22
N GLY A 536 14.91 10.69 0.91
CA GLY A 536 14.20 11.93 1.13
C GLY A 536 12.71 11.89 0.79
N GLN A 537 12.17 10.80 0.24
CA GLN A 537 10.72 10.66 0.04
C GLN A 537 10.01 10.54 1.39
N ASP A 538 10.43 9.57 2.19
CA ASP A 538 9.92 9.34 3.55
C ASP A 538 11.01 9.70 4.57
N PRO A 539 10.63 10.25 5.74
CA PRO A 539 11.61 10.54 6.79
C PRO A 539 12.15 9.25 7.40
N ILE A 540 11.29 8.22 7.55
CA ILE A 540 11.63 6.90 8.07
C ILE A 540 10.96 5.85 7.19
N ALA A 541 11.72 4.89 6.69
CA ALA A 541 11.23 3.73 5.94
C ALA A 541 11.51 2.45 6.73
N THR A 542 10.46 1.71 7.06
CA THR A 542 10.56 0.53 7.93
C THR A 542 10.48 -0.76 7.12
N ALA A 543 11.44 -1.67 7.29
CA ALA A 543 11.45 -2.98 6.65
C ALA A 543 11.29 -4.09 7.70
N ASP A 544 10.19 -4.82 7.56
CA ASP A 544 9.94 -6.07 8.27
C ASP A 544 10.71 -7.20 7.56
N LEU A 545 11.71 -7.75 8.25
CA LEU A 545 12.58 -8.80 7.76
C LEU A 545 12.57 -10.01 8.68
N MET A 546 12.69 -11.21 8.10
CA MET A 546 12.96 -12.41 8.90
C MET A 546 14.34 -12.30 9.54
N GLY A 547 14.40 -12.49 10.87
CA GLY A 547 15.65 -12.62 11.59
C GLY A 547 16.43 -13.86 11.11
N ASP A 548 17.76 -13.76 11.12
CA ASP A 548 18.65 -14.76 10.53
C ASP A 548 19.74 -15.28 11.48
N ASP A 549 19.53 -15.07 12.78
CA ASP A 549 20.51 -15.38 13.82
C ASP A 549 20.93 -16.86 13.84
N PRO A 550 20.02 -17.86 13.69
CA PRO A 550 20.44 -19.26 13.67
C PRO A 550 21.40 -19.59 12.53
N ARG A 551 21.19 -18.99 11.35
CA ARG A 551 22.09 -19.20 10.19
C ARG A 551 23.41 -18.48 10.41
N LEU A 552 23.40 -17.27 10.97
CA LEU A 552 24.62 -16.53 11.27
C LEU A 552 25.49 -17.28 12.29
N GLN A 553 24.88 -17.84 13.35
CA GLN A 553 25.58 -18.70 14.32
C GLN A 553 26.18 -19.94 13.64
N ALA A 554 25.44 -20.58 12.75
CA ALA A 554 25.94 -21.70 11.95
C ALA A 554 27.14 -21.30 11.09
N GLU A 555 27.06 -20.15 10.40
CA GLU A 555 28.14 -19.63 9.57
C GLU A 555 29.40 -19.31 10.40
N ALA A 556 29.24 -18.68 11.57
CA ALA A 556 30.35 -18.36 12.47
C ALA A 556 31.06 -19.62 12.98
N TYR A 557 30.29 -20.63 13.42
CA TYR A 557 30.84 -21.92 13.83
C TYR A 557 31.57 -22.61 12.68
N ILE A 558 30.96 -22.65 11.49
CA ILE A 558 31.55 -23.29 10.31
C ILE A 558 32.84 -22.60 9.87
N ARG A 559 32.90 -21.26 9.85
CA ARG A 559 34.14 -20.54 9.56
C ARG A 559 35.23 -20.86 10.59
N GLY A 560 34.86 -20.99 11.87
CA GLY A 560 35.77 -21.45 12.93
C GLY A 560 36.34 -22.84 12.64
N VAL A 561 35.47 -23.79 12.28
CA VAL A 561 35.88 -25.15 11.92
C VAL A 561 36.76 -25.16 10.65
N GLN A 562 36.41 -24.40 9.62
CA GLN A 562 37.20 -24.29 8.39
C GLN A 562 38.62 -23.78 8.66
N ASN A 563 38.77 -22.74 9.48
CA ASN A 563 40.08 -22.24 9.90
C ASN A 563 40.86 -23.31 10.69
N ALA A 564 40.21 -24.02 11.62
CA ALA A 564 40.84 -25.10 12.36
C ALA A 564 41.28 -26.26 11.45
N ILE A 565 40.52 -26.58 10.40
CA ILE A 565 40.91 -27.59 9.39
C ILE A 565 42.16 -27.12 8.64
N ILE A 566 42.21 -25.86 8.21
CA ILE A 566 43.39 -25.30 7.50
C ILE A 566 44.63 -25.39 8.39
N ASP A 567 44.53 -24.98 9.66
CA ASP A 567 45.64 -25.04 10.62
C ASP A 567 46.07 -26.48 10.89
N LEU A 568 45.11 -27.39 11.05
CA LEU A 568 45.38 -28.81 11.28
C LEU A 568 46.08 -29.46 10.09
N VAL A 569 45.67 -29.15 8.86
CA VAL A 569 46.35 -29.63 7.64
C VAL A 569 47.78 -29.10 7.58
N ALA A 570 47.99 -27.81 7.85
CA ALA A 570 49.31 -27.19 7.86
C ALA A 570 50.23 -27.83 8.92
N LEU A 571 49.71 -28.06 10.14
CA LEU A 571 50.45 -28.74 11.20
C LEU A 571 50.78 -30.19 10.84
N ARG A 572 49.84 -30.94 10.27
CA ARG A 572 50.05 -32.33 9.85
C ARG A 572 51.11 -32.45 8.75
N GLU A 573 51.06 -31.58 7.75
CA GLU A 573 52.07 -31.53 6.69
C GLU A 573 53.45 -31.19 7.27
N LEU A 574 53.54 -30.17 8.12
CA LEU A 574 54.79 -29.78 8.78
C LEU A 574 55.38 -30.90 9.62
N LEU A 575 54.57 -31.59 10.42
CA LEU A 575 54.99 -32.75 11.21
C LEU A 575 55.43 -33.91 10.32
N SER A 576 54.68 -34.20 9.24
CA SER A 576 55.04 -35.27 8.30
C SER A 576 56.43 -35.06 7.66
N VAL A 577 56.72 -33.83 7.25
CA VAL A 577 58.02 -33.44 6.68
C VAL A 577 59.12 -33.57 7.72
N ARG A 578 58.87 -33.11 8.96
CA ARG A 578 59.85 -33.23 10.06
C ARG A 578 60.14 -34.67 10.44
N ILE A 579 59.12 -35.53 10.49
CA ILE A 579 59.26 -36.97 10.78
C ILE A 579 60.13 -37.64 9.71
N ARG A 580 59.82 -37.43 8.43
CA ARG A 580 60.63 -37.97 7.31
C ARG A 580 62.08 -37.52 7.39
N LEU A 581 62.32 -36.23 7.64
CA LEU A 581 63.67 -35.67 7.76
C LEU A 581 64.43 -36.21 8.99
N ARG A 582 63.74 -36.54 10.09
CA ARG A 582 64.34 -37.19 11.27
C ARG A 582 64.67 -38.66 11.01
N ILE A 583 63.81 -39.38 10.28
CA ILE A 583 64.06 -40.75 9.83
C ILE A 583 65.31 -40.78 8.92
N GLU A 584 65.42 -39.86 7.96
CA GLU A 584 66.58 -39.73 7.07
C GLU A 584 67.89 -39.48 7.84
N LYS A 585 67.82 -38.71 8.92
CA LYS A 585 68.98 -38.39 9.79
C LYS A 585 69.30 -39.49 10.82
N GLY A 586 68.53 -40.57 10.88
CA GLY A 586 68.71 -41.66 11.84
C GLY A 586 68.26 -41.34 13.28
N ASN A 587 67.62 -40.19 13.51
CA ASN A 587 67.10 -39.77 14.82
C ASN A 587 65.71 -40.38 15.08
N VAL A 588 65.66 -41.70 15.23
CA VAL A 588 64.40 -42.47 15.28
C VAL A 588 63.57 -42.17 16.54
N VAL A 589 64.22 -41.84 17.67
CA VAL A 589 63.53 -41.48 18.92
C VAL A 589 62.75 -40.17 18.77
N GLU A 590 63.40 -39.12 18.24
CA GLU A 590 62.72 -37.83 17.96
C GLU A 590 61.62 -37.99 16.90
N ALA A 591 61.80 -38.88 15.92
CA ALA A 591 60.76 -39.18 14.92
C ALA A 591 59.51 -39.78 15.57
N ARG A 592 59.68 -40.64 16.58
CA ARG A 592 58.60 -41.28 17.32
C ARG A 592 57.83 -40.29 18.19
N GLU A 593 58.51 -39.38 18.87
CA GLU A 593 57.88 -38.32 19.67
C GLU A 593 57.01 -37.39 18.79
N LEU A 594 57.51 -37.05 17.59
CA LEU A 594 56.75 -36.26 16.62
C LEU A 594 55.55 -37.05 16.03
N LEU A 595 55.68 -38.37 15.87
CA LEU A 595 54.58 -39.25 15.46
C LEU A 595 53.49 -39.35 16.54
N GLU A 596 53.87 -39.41 17.81
CA GLU A 596 52.90 -39.37 18.93
C GLU A 596 52.19 -38.02 18.98
N SER A 597 52.91 -36.91 18.81
CA SER A 597 52.32 -35.56 18.71
C SER A 597 51.34 -35.41 17.53
N LEU A 598 51.59 -36.12 16.42
CA LEU A 598 50.71 -36.17 15.25
C LEU A 598 49.44 -36.98 15.54
N ARG A 599 49.53 -38.03 16.36
CA ARG A 599 48.38 -38.88 16.78
C ARG A 599 47.44 -38.18 17.74
N GLU A 600 47.95 -37.27 18.56
CA GLU A 600 47.13 -36.47 19.50
C GLU A 600 46.26 -35.42 18.79
N GLN A 601 46.50 -35.16 17.48
CA GLN A 601 45.70 -34.22 16.72
C GLN A 601 44.27 -34.75 16.47
N PRO A 602 43.25 -33.88 16.43
CA PRO A 602 41.85 -34.26 16.20
C PRO A 602 41.67 -35.12 14.94
N THR A 603 40.89 -36.19 15.03
CA THR A 603 40.53 -37.07 13.90
C THR A 603 39.25 -36.62 13.21
N TYR A 604 39.01 -37.15 12.00
CA TYR A 604 37.78 -36.91 11.25
C TYR A 604 36.52 -37.29 12.07
N GLU A 605 36.56 -38.40 12.80
CA GLU A 605 35.43 -38.88 13.60
C GLU A 605 35.03 -37.91 14.72
N ILE A 606 36.02 -37.35 15.42
CA ILE A 606 35.77 -36.39 16.51
C ILE A 606 35.14 -35.11 15.96
N LEU A 607 35.76 -34.53 14.91
CA LEU A 607 35.28 -33.29 14.30
C LEU A 607 33.91 -33.47 13.63
N SER A 608 33.68 -34.61 12.97
CA SER A 608 32.39 -34.89 12.33
C SER A 608 31.25 -35.13 13.33
N THR A 609 31.55 -35.74 14.48
CA THR A 609 30.57 -35.94 15.56
C THR A 609 30.20 -34.62 16.22
N ASP A 610 31.20 -33.77 16.51
CA ASP A 610 30.97 -32.42 17.04
C ASP A 610 30.09 -31.59 16.09
N MET A 611 30.40 -31.58 14.79
CA MET A 611 29.59 -30.87 13.79
C MET A 611 28.15 -31.40 13.70
N ARG A 612 27.93 -32.73 13.80
CA ARG A 612 26.58 -33.31 13.81
C ARG A 612 25.79 -32.88 15.05
N ASN A 613 26.42 -32.88 16.21
CA ASN A 613 25.78 -32.40 17.45
C ASN A 613 25.43 -30.92 17.32
N LYS A 614 26.35 -30.11 16.80
CA LYS A 614 26.08 -28.67 16.62
C LYS A 614 24.97 -28.39 15.62
N ARG A 615 24.86 -29.19 14.56
CA ARG A 615 23.76 -29.11 13.60
C ARG A 615 22.40 -29.38 14.24
N LEU A 616 22.31 -30.34 15.17
CA LEU A 616 21.08 -30.68 15.90
C LEU A 616 20.68 -29.58 16.90
N GLU A 617 21.64 -28.92 17.53
CA GLU A 617 21.39 -27.78 18.42
C GLU A 617 20.84 -26.56 17.67
N LEU A 618 21.30 -26.33 16.44
CA LEU A 618 20.88 -25.21 15.60
C LEU A 618 19.51 -25.47 14.97
N GLY A 619 18.46 -25.16 15.73
CA GLY A 619 17.09 -25.06 15.22
C GLY A 619 16.89 -23.79 14.38
N ALA A 620 16.11 -23.87 13.31
CA ALA A 620 15.72 -22.71 12.51
C ALA A 620 14.19 -22.66 12.37
N PRO A 621 13.57 -21.47 12.45
CA PRO A 621 12.11 -21.32 12.40
C PRO A 621 11.53 -21.61 11.01
N SER A 622 12.32 -21.49 9.93
CA SER A 622 11.85 -21.69 8.56
C SER A 622 12.57 -22.83 7.85
N ARG A 623 11.81 -23.56 7.00
CA ARG A 623 12.34 -24.65 6.15
C ARG A 623 13.45 -24.17 5.21
N GLN A 624 13.38 -22.92 4.75
CA GLN A 624 14.39 -22.33 3.87
C GLN A 624 15.72 -22.08 4.60
N GLN A 625 15.67 -21.54 5.83
CA GLN A 625 16.88 -21.37 6.65
C GLN A 625 17.48 -22.71 7.05
N THR A 626 16.64 -23.71 7.39
CA THR A 626 17.12 -25.08 7.67
C THR A 626 17.93 -25.61 6.49
N ALA A 627 17.42 -25.46 5.26
CA ALA A 627 18.10 -25.92 4.05
C ALA A 627 19.43 -25.18 3.79
N MET A 628 19.49 -23.88 4.06
CA MET A 628 20.74 -23.12 3.94
C MET A 628 21.78 -23.56 4.98
N ILE A 629 21.37 -23.78 6.22
CA ILE A 629 22.24 -24.32 7.28
C ILE A 629 22.77 -25.70 6.87
N ASP A 630 21.88 -26.59 6.41
CA ASP A 630 22.27 -27.94 5.93
C ASP A 630 23.31 -27.87 4.82
N GLN A 631 23.16 -26.92 3.88
CA GLN A 631 24.11 -26.74 2.80
C GLN A 631 25.49 -26.30 3.30
N LEU A 632 25.56 -25.37 4.27
CA LEU A 632 26.83 -24.92 4.86
C LEU A 632 27.56 -26.07 5.57
N PHE A 633 26.84 -26.87 6.36
CA PHE A 633 27.39 -28.04 7.05
C PHE A 633 27.87 -29.08 6.04
N LYS A 634 27.08 -29.37 5.00
CA LYS A 634 27.45 -30.32 3.95
C LYS A 634 28.75 -29.94 3.23
N GLN A 635 28.89 -28.67 2.81
CA GLN A 635 30.10 -28.18 2.16
C GLN A 635 31.34 -28.34 3.06
N THR A 636 31.17 -28.16 4.36
CA THR A 636 32.27 -28.28 5.33
C THR A 636 32.61 -29.75 5.62
N PHE A 637 31.62 -30.66 5.66
CA PHE A 637 31.87 -32.11 5.69
C PHE A 637 32.66 -32.58 4.47
N ASP A 638 32.31 -32.07 3.27
CA ASP A 638 33.03 -32.40 2.04
C ASP A 638 34.50 -31.92 2.09
N MET A 639 34.78 -30.78 2.73
CA MET A 639 36.17 -30.32 2.96
C MET A 639 36.90 -31.17 3.99
N LEU A 640 36.26 -31.51 5.11
CA LEU A 640 36.83 -32.36 6.15
C LEU A 640 37.29 -33.72 5.57
N GLY A 641 36.45 -34.35 4.75
CA GLY A 641 36.75 -35.64 4.11
C GLY A 641 37.86 -35.57 3.06
N LYS A 642 38.06 -34.42 2.40
CA LYS A 642 39.14 -34.23 1.41
C LYS A 642 40.50 -33.99 2.05
N HIS A 643 40.54 -33.32 3.20
CA HIS A 643 41.79 -32.80 3.76
C HIS A 643 42.33 -33.56 4.97
N ILE A 644 41.51 -34.40 5.62
CA ILE A 644 41.91 -35.19 6.79
C ILE A 644 41.95 -36.68 6.38
N ASP A 645 42.94 -37.07 5.57
CA ASP A 645 43.15 -38.48 5.18
C ASP A 645 44.08 -39.19 6.17
N GLU A 646 43.56 -40.23 6.85
CA GLU A 646 44.32 -41.04 7.82
C GLU A 646 45.40 -41.93 7.16
N ARG A 647 45.38 -42.09 5.84
CA ARG A 647 46.38 -42.89 5.12
C ARG A 647 47.80 -42.36 5.32
N ILE A 648 47.96 -41.04 5.41
CA ILE A 648 49.27 -40.41 5.61
C ILE A 648 49.86 -40.83 6.97
N ILE A 649 49.04 -40.88 8.02
CA ILE A 649 49.48 -41.29 9.35
C ILE A 649 49.91 -42.76 9.33
N ARG A 650 49.09 -43.65 8.75
CA ARG A 650 49.42 -45.09 8.64
C ARG A 650 50.71 -45.33 7.85
N GLN A 651 50.96 -44.53 6.82
CA GLN A 651 52.19 -44.64 6.03
C GLN A 651 53.42 -44.20 6.83
N LEU A 652 53.33 -43.08 7.55
CA LEU A 652 54.40 -42.61 8.44
C LEU A 652 54.67 -43.58 9.59
N GLU A 653 53.64 -44.26 10.11
CA GLU A 653 53.79 -45.32 11.11
C GLU A 653 54.62 -46.49 10.59
N VAL A 654 54.34 -46.93 9.36
CA VAL A 654 55.14 -47.96 8.68
C VAL A 654 56.57 -47.48 8.45
N ASP A 655 56.75 -46.23 8.02
CA ASP A 655 58.08 -45.65 7.78
C ASP A 655 58.93 -45.57 9.06
N VAL A 656 58.34 -45.14 10.19
CA VAL A 656 59.00 -45.09 11.50
C VAL A 656 59.30 -46.50 12.02
N ALA A 657 58.36 -47.45 11.92
CA ALA A 657 58.56 -48.83 12.35
C ALA A 657 59.68 -49.53 11.56
N ASN A 658 59.74 -49.32 10.24
CA ASN A 658 60.81 -49.83 9.39
C ASN A 658 62.17 -49.20 9.74
N ALA A 659 62.20 -47.93 10.13
CA ALA A 659 63.41 -47.25 10.59
C ALA A 659 63.88 -47.78 11.97
N GLU A 660 62.95 -48.07 12.88
CA GLU A 660 63.24 -48.72 14.17
C GLU A 660 63.83 -50.13 14.00
N GLU A 661 63.28 -50.94 13.08
CA GLU A 661 63.81 -52.27 12.78
C GLU A 661 65.21 -52.20 12.14
N LYS A 662 65.43 -51.25 11.22
CA LYS A 662 66.76 -51.02 10.65
C LYS A 662 67.78 -50.57 11.70
N ALA A 663 67.38 -49.70 12.64
CA ALA A 663 68.23 -49.28 13.74
C ALA A 663 68.56 -50.44 14.71
N ARG A 664 67.59 -51.32 15.01
CA ARG A 664 67.80 -52.53 15.82
C ARG A 664 68.69 -53.57 15.13
N ASN A 665 68.50 -53.81 13.83
CA ASN A 665 69.29 -54.76 13.06
C ASN A 665 70.71 -54.24 12.74
N GLY A 666 70.92 -52.91 12.70
CA GLY A 666 72.24 -52.29 12.55
C GLY A 666 73.12 -52.37 13.80
N ALA A 667 72.54 -52.41 15.00
CA ALA A 667 73.29 -52.52 16.26
C ALA A 667 73.84 -53.93 16.54
N ALA A 668 73.44 -54.96 15.78
CA ALA A 668 73.88 -56.36 15.95
C ALA A 668 75.17 -56.72 15.18
N LYS A 669 75.79 -55.79 14.44
CA LYS A 669 77.12 -55.97 13.84
C LYS A 669 78.13 -55.01 14.46
N LYS A 670 78.78 -55.44 15.55
CA LYS A 670 80.09 -54.92 15.96
C LYS A 670 81.17 -55.58 15.10
N PRO A 671 82.09 -54.83 14.47
CA PRO A 671 83.35 -55.40 13.97
C PRO A 671 84.35 -55.58 15.11
N ALA A 672 85.17 -56.60 14.95
CA ALA A 672 86.23 -57.06 15.84
C ALA A 672 87.44 -56.09 15.91
N GLU A 673 88.22 -56.32 16.96
CA GLU A 673 89.47 -55.68 17.39
C GLU A 673 90.62 -55.59 16.36
N GLU A 674 91.47 -54.59 16.65
CA GLU A 674 92.94 -54.50 16.50
C GLU A 674 93.59 -54.07 15.16
N PRO A 675 94.81 -53.46 15.19
CA PRO A 675 95.52 -52.81 16.30
C PRO A 675 96.07 -51.40 15.97
N ALA A 676 96.60 -50.76 17.01
CA ALA A 676 97.23 -49.45 17.03
C ALA A 676 98.58 -49.39 16.27
N GLU A 677 98.80 -48.29 15.56
CA GLU A 677 100.13 -47.77 15.23
C GLU A 677 100.08 -46.23 15.32
N GLU A 678 100.76 -45.69 16.32
CA GLU A 678 101.28 -44.32 16.40
C GLU A 678 102.41 -44.10 15.36
N PRO A 679 103.01 -42.90 15.18
CA PRO A 679 102.63 -41.52 15.55
C PRO A 679 102.85 -40.51 14.39
N LYS A 680 102.48 -39.23 14.56
CA LYS A 680 103.45 -38.09 14.55
C LYS A 680 102.80 -36.71 14.71
N GLU A 681 103.57 -35.91 15.45
CA GLU A 681 103.42 -34.51 15.86
C GLU A 681 103.29 -33.53 14.68
N SER A 682 102.44 -32.52 14.85
CA SER A 682 102.82 -31.10 15.00
C SER A 682 101.59 -30.24 15.26
#